data_AF-A0A452IQJ9-F1
#
_entry.id   AF-A0A452IQJ9-F1
#
_cell.length_a   1.000
_cell.length_b   1.000
_cell.length_c   1.000
_cell.angle_alpha   90.00
_cell.angle_beta   90.00
_cell.angle_gamma   90.00
#
_symmetry.space_group_name_H-M   'P 1'
#
loop_
_entity.id
_entity.type
_entity.pdbx_description
1 polymer ?
#
loop_
_entity_poly.entity_id
_entity_poly.type
_entity_poly.pdbx_seq_one_letter_code
_entity_poly.pdbx_strand_id
1 'polypeptide(L)'
;MLVPVRAFKRKHLTASDCEAFSQSREGSSSLTQPFSQRRASGDLNRGLYPTYRTKRQQEGQGHQRSITDYFKVIQTPPTGNQVAKSSEVKEESLDSFFMDEGLEDHCALLGCDGDAKTAPWGPVASRKRPLCSEGAGSNYTEYSKCGGTDKKPMIDSSLKYSPGHTEIRQDPDVIEIDPIPDSYFGLLGTSCGKEPQGHIDQLPNEVLSIIFAFLPVTDLCLNLNLVCHRWREIISDPLFILWKKLYRQYLMKEAQALLTVEWILDHYGITQEQDQCMLGFIRYMATSNAARRMDPDAVLRCLKKHHLFTKAEICIIQRLPDLEGTAGAVNVWAVIAAIVLFSDGVHDIQKLMACLRKPGSTLSLLDITEMLYCMATLLNAMREKGINISNRFHYSIFYSLYLMENACPVTKTTMLETPSSNCGRGAWPSNKLDIKLTHEQQRILNHTILPGQVVKIMAFAGTGKTSTLVKYAEKFPHLSFLYVAFNKAIVENGKSVFPPNVMCKTFHSLAYTSVGKHYNEKGKLNFSNLSPYTISFILKHRMGQSLFIRAKTVTQTLESFFASSDEFISVEHTPIWCKNTHGMRVLVSEEEKQIIVEEARRIWDNMKMLNGNTELNCRMTSDGYLKLWQLRKPRLFAYDAIFVDEAQDCTPAIMDIVLSQSCGIIFVGDPHQQIYTFRGAVNALFAVPHTHIFYLTKSFRFGPEIAYVGSTILDVCKKIRNKMLVGGNQEGDVRGSMNGKTAFLSRGNLNVFENAVTITGGERPTKIHLLGGPKNFGLDKIHDIWKLLQPEEARVRLKLQIDDHFIKKWVEKDGFQGLKNYAAKTEDRELEVKITIVEKYNVRIPELVARIKNSHVSNIAFADMSAEDEWNLLYVAVTRAKKHLLMTKSLEYLLTLAGEYFLRPELTSEALKEGAIHCSVSQCHNAVPADSILTMKKVPLTYSNGSKDQGGYLCHACVQQRLGPLTQLTISPELVQTMDVVDEVLEIPRHLAVLYGLF
;
A
#
# COMPACT_ATOMS: atom_id res chain seq x y z
N MET A 1 -38.87 -25.24 68.03
CA MET A 1 -37.59 -25.28 68.80
C MET A 1 -36.46 -24.72 67.93
N LEU A 2 -35.38 -24.26 68.54
CA LEU A 2 -34.22 -23.62 67.90
C LEU A 2 -33.19 -24.65 67.39
N VAL A 3 -32.47 -24.31 66.31
CA VAL A 3 -30.99 -24.32 66.26
C VAL A 3 -30.53 -23.17 65.34
N PRO A 4 -29.59 -22.29 65.74
CA PRO A 4 -29.10 -21.19 64.88
C PRO A 4 -27.98 -21.64 63.93
N VAL A 5 -27.95 -21.07 62.72
CA VAL A 5 -26.86 -21.27 61.74
C VAL A 5 -25.71 -20.30 62.03
N ARG A 6 -24.50 -20.81 62.26
CA ARG A 6 -23.29 -19.98 62.42
C ARG A 6 -22.86 -19.36 61.09
N ALA A 7 -22.68 -18.04 61.06
CA ALA A 7 -22.02 -17.35 59.95
C ALA A 7 -20.51 -17.59 60.00
N PHE A 8 -19.95 -18.14 58.92
CA PHE A 8 -18.49 -18.26 58.75
C PHE A 8 -17.93 -16.98 58.14
N LYS A 9 -17.16 -16.20 58.93
CA LYS A 9 -16.44 -15.03 58.41
C LYS A 9 -15.39 -15.49 57.38
N ARG A 10 -15.45 -14.97 56.15
CA ARG A 10 -14.29 -14.98 55.24
C ARG A 10 -13.20 -14.12 55.88
N LYS A 11 -11.99 -14.67 56.06
CA LYS A 11 -10.80 -13.84 56.23
C LYS A 11 -10.39 -13.32 54.86
N HIS A 12 -10.33 -12.00 54.69
CA HIS A 12 -9.46 -11.41 53.68
C HIS A 12 -8.03 -11.46 54.21
N LEU A 13 -7.09 -11.79 53.32
CA LEU A 13 -5.65 -11.66 53.58
C LEU A 13 -5.23 -10.24 53.16
N THR A 14 -4.38 -9.61 53.95
CA THR A 14 -3.78 -8.31 53.62
C THR A 14 -2.64 -8.48 52.62
N ALA A 15 -2.16 -7.38 52.02
CA ALA A 15 -1.00 -7.40 51.13
C ALA A 15 0.24 -7.99 51.83
N SER A 16 0.49 -7.61 53.09
CA SER A 16 1.58 -8.14 53.92
C SER A 16 1.42 -9.62 54.27
N ASP A 17 0.19 -10.13 54.47
CA ASP A 17 -0.03 -11.58 54.62
C ASP A 17 0.36 -12.32 53.33
N CYS A 18 -0.07 -11.79 52.18
CA CYS A 18 0.21 -12.40 50.87
C CYS A 18 1.71 -12.37 50.53
N GLU A 19 2.40 -11.29 50.90
CA GLU A 19 3.84 -11.16 50.74
C GLU A 19 4.60 -12.15 51.64
N ALA A 20 4.23 -12.27 52.92
CA ALA A 20 4.79 -13.28 53.82
C ALA A 20 4.56 -14.72 53.32
N PHE A 21 3.39 -15.02 52.75
CA PHE A 21 3.13 -16.32 52.12
C PHE A 21 3.89 -16.53 50.81
N SER A 22 4.17 -15.49 50.02
CA SER A 22 5.00 -15.60 48.81
C SER A 22 6.47 -15.89 49.11
N GLN A 23 6.97 -15.40 50.26
CA GLN A 23 8.35 -15.65 50.71
C GLN A 23 8.52 -17.03 51.38
N SER A 24 7.43 -17.70 51.79
CA SER A 24 7.49 -19.08 52.29
C SER A 24 7.40 -20.11 51.16
N ARG A 25 8.17 -21.19 51.27
CA ARG A 25 8.25 -22.24 50.23
C ARG A 25 6.93 -23.02 50.08
N GLU A 26 6.15 -23.10 51.15
CA GLU A 26 4.82 -23.72 51.18
C GLU A 26 3.74 -22.79 50.63
N GLY A 27 3.80 -21.49 50.93
CA GLY A 27 2.83 -20.51 50.42
C GLY A 27 3.00 -20.24 48.93
N SER A 28 4.23 -20.06 48.43
CA SER A 28 4.47 -19.79 47.00
C SER A 28 4.08 -20.97 46.10
N SER A 29 4.30 -22.22 46.53
CA SER A 29 3.82 -23.41 45.81
C SER A 29 2.29 -23.53 45.83
N SER A 30 1.64 -23.16 46.94
CA SER A 30 0.17 -23.13 47.05
C SER A 30 -0.47 -22.10 46.12
N LEU A 31 0.17 -20.93 45.96
CA LEU A 31 -0.31 -19.85 45.08
C LEU A 31 -0.04 -20.13 43.59
N THR A 32 1.08 -20.78 43.25
CA THR A 32 1.46 -21.05 41.85
C THR A 32 0.90 -22.37 41.29
N GLN A 33 0.61 -23.36 42.14
CA GLN A 33 0.01 -24.64 41.73
C GLN A 33 -1.09 -25.14 42.71
N PRO A 34 -2.21 -24.42 42.86
CA PRO A 34 -3.26 -24.72 43.85
C PRO A 34 -3.98 -26.08 43.69
N PHE A 35 -3.65 -26.86 42.65
CA PHE A 35 -4.27 -28.15 42.34
C PHE A 35 -3.30 -29.36 42.39
N SER A 36 -2.00 -29.16 42.60
CA SER A 36 -1.00 -30.26 42.57
C SER A 36 -0.60 -30.81 43.94
N GLN A 37 -0.90 -30.09 45.03
CA GLN A 37 -0.58 -30.54 46.40
C GLN A 37 -1.47 -31.72 46.84
N ARG A 38 -0.84 -32.77 47.39
CA ARG A 38 -1.55 -33.84 48.11
C ARG A 38 -1.84 -33.38 49.55
N ARG A 39 -3.10 -33.49 49.98
CA ARG A 39 -3.51 -33.22 51.37
C ARG A 39 -2.89 -34.25 52.32
N ALA A 40 -2.07 -33.79 53.25
CA ALA A 40 -1.60 -34.55 54.40
C ALA A 40 -2.44 -34.23 55.64
N SER A 41 -2.39 -35.06 56.68
CA SER A 41 -3.16 -34.88 57.92
C SER A 41 -2.68 -33.71 58.80
N GLY A 42 -1.53 -33.11 58.49
CA GLY A 42 -0.96 -31.93 59.16
C GLY A 42 -1.07 -30.63 58.34
N ASP A 43 -2.10 -30.47 57.51
CA ASP A 43 -2.25 -29.33 56.60
C ASP A 43 -2.46 -27.99 57.34
N LEU A 44 -1.45 -27.11 57.23
CA LEU A 44 -1.44 -25.76 57.81
C LEU A 44 -2.32 -24.74 57.05
N ASN A 45 -2.73 -25.03 55.80
CA ASN A 45 -3.35 -24.06 54.89
C ASN A 45 -4.87 -23.86 55.10
N ARG A 46 -5.41 -24.31 56.24
CA ARG A 46 -6.75 -24.00 56.80
C ARG A 46 -7.91 -23.93 55.78
N GLY A 47 -7.91 -24.81 54.79
CA GLY A 47 -9.04 -24.96 53.84
C GLY A 47 -9.06 -23.98 52.66
N LEU A 48 -7.94 -23.38 52.27
CA LEU A 48 -7.81 -22.51 51.09
C LEU A 48 -7.90 -23.25 49.72
N TYR A 49 -8.72 -24.29 49.61
CA TYR A 49 -8.93 -25.06 48.37
C TYR A 49 -10.31 -24.78 47.75
N PRO A 50 -10.40 -24.57 46.42
CA PRO A 50 -11.68 -24.50 45.72
C PRO A 50 -12.51 -25.78 45.93
N THR A 51 -13.78 -25.64 46.28
CA THR A 51 -14.72 -26.76 46.43
C THR A 51 -15.82 -26.67 45.38
N TYR A 52 -15.84 -27.65 44.47
CA TYR A 52 -16.92 -27.79 43.50
C TYR A 52 -18.22 -28.21 44.20
N ARG A 53 -19.28 -27.39 44.04
CA ARG A 53 -20.65 -27.76 44.44
C ARG A 53 -21.34 -28.51 43.31
N THR A 54 -21.61 -29.78 43.50
CA THR A 54 -22.64 -30.50 42.75
C THR A 54 -24.01 -30.33 43.43
N LYS A 55 -25.00 -29.85 42.68
CA LYS A 55 -26.43 -30.11 42.93
C LYS A 55 -26.87 -31.05 41.79
N ARG A 56 -27.08 -32.34 42.04
CA ARG A 56 -28.32 -32.94 42.58
C ARG A 56 -29.56 -32.51 41.79
N GLN A 57 -30.11 -33.49 41.06
CA GLN A 57 -31.42 -33.44 40.44
C GLN A 57 -32.52 -33.27 41.50
N GLN A 58 -33.66 -32.74 41.07
CA GLN A 58 -34.94 -32.98 41.71
C GLN A 58 -35.92 -33.26 40.56
N GLU A 59 -36.62 -34.39 40.60
CA GLU A 59 -37.46 -34.83 39.49
C GLU A 59 -38.77 -34.05 39.45
N GLY A 60 -39.07 -33.46 38.30
CA GLY A 60 -40.38 -32.90 37.96
C GLY A 60 -40.73 -33.31 36.55
N GLN A 61 -41.80 -34.10 36.37
CA GLN A 61 -42.20 -34.59 35.06
C GLN A 61 -42.80 -33.47 34.21
N GLY A 62 -42.16 -33.17 33.09
CA GLY A 62 -42.66 -32.25 32.07
C GLY A 62 -41.95 -32.48 30.74
N HIS A 63 -42.68 -32.96 29.72
CA HIS A 63 -42.10 -33.24 28.41
C HIS A 63 -41.82 -31.94 27.66
N GLN A 64 -40.54 -31.57 27.54
CA GLN A 64 -40.12 -30.44 26.73
C GLN A 64 -39.97 -30.90 25.26
N ARG A 65 -40.87 -30.46 24.38
CA ARG A 65 -40.79 -30.74 22.93
C ARG A 65 -39.71 -29.88 22.27
N SER A 66 -39.10 -30.42 21.23
CA SER A 66 -38.04 -29.76 20.46
C SER A 66 -38.60 -28.82 19.39
N ILE A 67 -37.82 -27.80 19.01
CA ILE A 67 -38.25 -26.75 18.06
C ILE A 67 -38.45 -27.25 16.61
N THR A 68 -38.20 -28.53 16.37
CA THR A 68 -38.44 -29.23 15.09
C THR A 68 -39.92 -29.45 14.77
N ASP A 69 -40.83 -29.29 15.73
CA ASP A 69 -42.25 -29.58 15.56
C ASP A 69 -43.02 -28.56 14.70
N TYR A 70 -42.42 -27.42 14.33
CA TYR A 70 -43.20 -26.28 13.83
C TYR A 70 -43.53 -26.27 12.32
N PHE A 71 -42.74 -26.90 11.44
CA PHE A 71 -43.04 -26.89 10.00
C PHE A 71 -42.70 -28.19 9.27
N LYS A 72 -43.74 -28.96 8.93
CA LYS A 72 -43.79 -29.89 7.79
C LYS A 72 -45.00 -29.56 6.91
N VAL A 73 -44.83 -29.73 5.60
CA VAL A 73 -45.79 -29.38 4.54
C VAL A 73 -46.72 -30.60 4.29
N ILE A 74 -48.01 -30.46 3.91
CA ILE A 74 -48.52 -30.55 2.51
C ILE A 74 -50.07 -30.40 2.49
N GLN A 75 -50.58 -29.55 1.58
CA GLN A 75 -51.76 -29.62 0.65
C GLN A 75 -52.93 -30.64 0.90
N THR A 76 -54.21 -30.49 0.44
CA THR A 76 -55.04 -29.45 -0.26
C THR A 76 -56.56 -29.74 -0.04
N PRO A 77 -57.51 -29.66 -1.00
CA PRO A 77 -58.47 -28.56 -1.24
C PRO A 77 -59.96 -28.94 -0.94
N PRO A 78 -60.94 -28.07 -1.28
CA PRO A 78 -61.90 -28.43 -2.35
C PRO A 78 -62.31 -27.26 -3.30
N THR A 79 -63.37 -27.44 -4.11
CA THR A 79 -63.56 -26.84 -5.45
C THR A 79 -64.81 -25.93 -5.67
N GLY A 80 -64.69 -24.97 -6.61
CA GLY A 80 -65.80 -24.42 -7.44
C GLY A 80 -66.44 -23.09 -6.99
N ASN A 81 -67.01 -22.24 -7.87
CA ASN A 81 -67.03 -22.24 -9.36
C ASN A 81 -67.46 -20.85 -9.95
N GLN A 82 -67.32 -20.64 -11.28
CA GLN A 82 -67.69 -19.45 -12.13
C GLN A 82 -66.75 -18.21 -12.01
N VAL A 83 -66.07 -17.65 -13.04
CA VAL A 83 -66.38 -17.22 -14.45
C VAL A 83 -67.14 -15.86 -14.47
N ALA A 84 -66.74 -14.76 -15.15
CA ALA A 84 -65.68 -14.44 -16.16
C ALA A 84 -64.99 -13.06 -15.82
N LYS A 85 -64.12 -12.37 -16.60
CA LYS A 85 -63.97 -12.22 -18.07
C LYS A 85 -62.69 -11.42 -18.45
N SER A 86 -61.97 -11.79 -19.54
CA SER A 86 -61.12 -10.95 -20.46
C SER A 86 -59.96 -10.06 -19.91
N SER A 87 -58.77 -9.89 -20.51
CA SER A 87 -58.22 -10.17 -21.87
C SER A 87 -56.70 -10.46 -21.85
N GLU A 88 -56.12 -10.84 -23.00
CA GLU A 88 -54.67 -11.09 -23.23
C GLU A 88 -53.89 -9.86 -23.76
N VAL A 89 -52.54 -10.01 -23.89
CA VAL A 89 -51.52 -9.33 -24.75
C VAL A 89 -50.20 -9.18 -23.92
N LYS A 90 -49.04 -9.81 -24.24
CA LYS A 90 -48.07 -9.62 -25.35
C LYS A 90 -47.48 -8.18 -25.39
N GLU A 91 -46.28 -7.88 -25.88
CA GLU A 91 -44.95 -8.52 -26.05
C GLU A 91 -43.97 -7.36 -26.39
N GLU A 92 -42.71 -7.62 -26.78
CA GLU A 92 -41.69 -6.63 -27.24
C GLU A 92 -41.15 -5.66 -26.14
N SER A 93 -39.85 -5.29 -26.00
CA SER A 93 -38.55 -5.53 -26.65
C SER A 93 -37.99 -4.45 -27.61
N LEU A 94 -36.87 -3.83 -27.20
CA LEU A 94 -35.80 -3.23 -28.04
C LEU A 94 -36.21 -2.01 -28.89
N ASP A 95 -35.33 -1.13 -29.40
CA ASP A 95 -33.91 -0.81 -29.15
C ASP A 95 -33.64 0.61 -29.70
N SER A 96 -32.72 1.41 -29.11
CA SER A 96 -31.94 2.39 -29.88
C SER A 96 -30.78 3.08 -29.13
N PHE A 97 -29.56 2.61 -29.43
CA PHE A 97 -28.33 3.37 -29.72
C PHE A 97 -27.59 4.28 -28.71
N PHE A 98 -26.28 4.01 -28.69
CA PHE A 98 -25.15 4.75 -28.13
C PHE A 98 -24.83 6.07 -28.87
N MET A 99 -24.05 6.94 -28.19
CA MET A 99 -22.76 7.57 -28.59
C MET A 99 -22.70 9.05 -28.17
N ASP A 100 -21.54 9.70 -28.05
CA ASP A 100 -20.23 9.37 -27.46
C ASP A 100 -19.44 10.71 -27.28
N GLU A 101 -18.25 10.69 -26.67
CA GLU A 101 -17.20 11.73 -26.66
C GLU A 101 -17.56 13.25 -26.59
N GLY A 102 -17.07 13.92 -25.54
CA GLY A 102 -16.07 14.98 -25.75
C GLY A 102 -16.42 16.48 -25.57
N LEU A 103 -15.40 17.20 -25.09
CA LEU A 103 -15.13 18.65 -25.18
C LEU A 103 -15.95 19.65 -24.33
N GLU A 104 -15.61 20.93 -24.49
CA GLU A 104 -15.57 21.95 -23.42
C GLU A 104 -16.43 23.20 -23.70
N ASP A 105 -16.95 23.78 -22.61
CA ASP A 105 -17.20 25.21 -22.35
C ASP A 105 -18.28 26.03 -23.15
N HIS A 106 -18.64 27.15 -22.52
CA HIS A 106 -19.26 28.38 -23.04
C HIS A 106 -20.78 28.47 -23.34
N CYS A 107 -21.48 28.98 -22.32
CA CYS A 107 -22.30 30.22 -22.36
C CYS A 107 -23.69 30.28 -23.05
N ALA A 108 -24.60 30.96 -22.32
CA ALA A 108 -25.71 31.79 -22.81
C ALA A 108 -26.94 31.08 -23.43
N LEU A 109 -28.18 31.60 -23.37
CA LEU A 109 -28.78 32.72 -22.60
C LEU A 109 -30.32 32.57 -22.57
N LEU A 110 -31.01 33.52 -21.91
CA LEU A 110 -32.47 33.75 -21.86
C LEU A 110 -33.29 32.76 -21.00
N GLY A 111 -34.30 33.21 -20.24
CA GLY A 111 -34.68 34.59 -19.91
C GLY A 111 -36.18 34.76 -19.63
N CYS A 112 -36.53 35.39 -18.51
CA CYS A 112 -37.84 35.98 -18.21
C CYS A 112 -37.65 37.10 -17.17
N ASP A 113 -38.22 38.28 -17.44
CA ASP A 113 -37.96 39.51 -16.69
C ASP A 113 -38.83 39.70 -15.44
N GLY A 114 -38.41 40.60 -14.54
CA GLY A 114 -39.10 40.90 -13.28
C GLY A 114 -38.46 42.08 -12.52
N ASP A 115 -38.48 43.27 -13.11
CA ASP A 115 -37.75 44.46 -12.64
C ASP A 115 -38.38 45.10 -11.38
N ALA A 116 -37.59 45.33 -10.32
CA ALA A 116 -37.92 46.21 -9.20
C ALA A 116 -36.68 46.64 -8.40
N LYS A 117 -36.47 47.95 -8.25
CA LYS A 117 -35.40 48.55 -7.42
C LYS A 117 -36.00 49.16 -6.14
N THR A 118 -35.36 48.96 -4.98
CA THR A 118 -34.92 50.03 -4.04
C THR A 118 -34.46 49.49 -2.68
N ALA A 119 -33.26 49.93 -2.26
CA ALA A 119 -32.83 50.34 -0.90
C ALA A 119 -32.99 49.39 0.34
N PRO A 120 -32.12 49.52 1.38
CA PRO A 120 -32.09 48.63 2.55
C PRO A 120 -32.85 49.18 3.78
N TRP A 121 -33.10 48.34 4.82
CA TRP A 121 -33.07 48.71 6.25
C TRP A 121 -33.33 47.53 7.22
N GLY A 122 -32.72 47.59 8.42
CA GLY A 122 -33.35 47.32 9.74
C GLY A 122 -33.83 45.90 10.16
N PRO A 123 -33.32 45.32 11.27
CA PRO A 123 -33.85 44.07 11.85
C PRO A 123 -34.82 44.27 13.05
N VAL A 124 -35.97 43.57 13.04
CA VAL A 124 -36.92 43.40 14.18
C VAL A 124 -37.55 41.99 14.04
N ALA A 125 -37.39 40.96 14.88
CA ALA A 125 -37.38 40.78 16.35
C ALA A 125 -38.77 40.41 16.96
N SER A 126 -38.95 39.14 17.34
CA SER A 126 -39.92 38.59 18.33
C SER A 126 -39.81 37.06 18.39
N ARG A 127 -40.22 36.27 19.41
CA ARG A 127 -40.62 36.37 20.84
C ARG A 127 -40.66 34.88 21.33
N LYS A 128 -40.49 34.45 22.60
CA LYS A 128 -40.25 35.05 23.93
C LYS A 128 -39.61 33.98 24.86
N ARG A 129 -39.15 34.34 26.07
CA ARG A 129 -39.01 33.46 27.26
C ARG A 129 -39.64 34.16 28.49
N PRO A 130 -39.94 33.45 29.60
CA PRO A 130 -40.28 34.07 30.89
C PRO A 130 -39.05 34.53 31.69
N LEU A 131 -39.25 35.56 32.53
CA LEU A 131 -38.38 36.02 33.63
C LEU A 131 -38.87 35.38 34.96
N CYS A 132 -38.32 35.57 36.18
CA CYS A 132 -37.39 36.55 36.79
C CYS A 132 -36.54 35.79 37.87
N SER A 133 -35.67 36.38 38.72
CA SER A 133 -35.50 37.75 39.24
C SER A 133 -34.04 38.06 39.62
N GLU A 134 -33.74 39.35 39.83
CA GLU A 134 -32.42 39.91 40.17
C GLU A 134 -32.16 40.00 41.68
N GLY A 135 -30.91 40.33 42.06
CA GLY A 135 -30.52 40.80 43.39
C GLY A 135 -29.03 41.20 43.44
N ALA A 136 -28.73 42.49 43.57
CA ALA A 136 -27.36 43.04 43.61
C ALA A 136 -27.05 43.74 44.95
N GLY A 137 -25.77 43.76 45.35
CA GLY A 137 -25.29 44.41 46.59
C GLY A 137 -23.76 44.34 46.71
N SER A 138 -23.14 45.26 47.46
CA SER A 138 -21.70 45.54 47.35
C SER A 138 -20.95 45.83 48.67
N ASN A 139 -19.68 45.37 48.71
CA ASN A 139 -18.53 45.92 49.45
C ASN A 139 -18.43 45.84 50.99
N TYR A 140 -17.18 45.98 51.45
CA TYR A 140 -16.65 46.36 52.78
C TYR A 140 -16.42 45.32 53.91
N THR A 141 -15.20 44.76 53.88
CA THR A 141 -14.15 44.73 54.94
C THR A 141 -14.41 44.46 56.45
N GLU A 142 -13.62 43.50 56.98
CA GLU A 142 -12.70 43.60 58.15
C GLU A 142 -13.03 43.23 59.63
N TYR A 143 -11.93 42.88 60.33
CA TYR A 143 -11.59 42.87 61.77
C TYR A 143 -12.27 41.95 62.83
N SER A 144 -11.63 40.79 63.06
CA SER A 144 -11.07 40.27 64.33
C SER A 144 -11.84 40.28 65.68
N LYS A 145 -11.78 39.12 66.39
CA LYS A 145 -11.09 38.87 67.68
C LYS A 145 -11.43 37.46 68.21
N CYS A 146 -10.81 36.85 69.22
CA CYS A 146 -9.45 36.80 69.82
C CYS A 146 -9.59 36.21 71.25
N GLY A 147 -8.60 35.44 71.73
CA GLY A 147 -8.59 34.72 73.02
C GLY A 147 -8.45 33.20 72.80
N GLY A 148 -7.56 32.43 73.44
CA GLY A 148 -6.70 32.67 74.62
C GLY A 148 -7.20 31.81 75.81
N THR A 149 -6.40 31.08 76.59
CA THR A 149 -4.93 30.83 76.64
C THR A 149 -4.67 29.29 76.76
N ASP A 150 -3.60 28.65 77.29
CA ASP A 150 -2.41 29.03 78.05
C ASP A 150 -1.28 27.94 78.04
N LYS A 151 -0.10 28.30 78.56
CA LYS A 151 0.98 27.50 79.20
C LYS A 151 1.63 26.25 78.55
N LYS A 152 2.97 26.33 78.53
CA LYS A 152 4.03 25.28 78.43
C LYS A 152 4.47 24.88 79.86
N PRO A 153 5.22 23.76 80.14
CA PRO A 153 6.58 23.53 79.61
C PRO A 153 6.98 22.04 79.35
N MET A 154 8.28 21.81 79.09
CA MET A 154 8.92 20.52 78.77
C MET A 154 9.44 19.76 79.99
N ILE A 155 9.62 18.44 79.86
CA ILE A 155 10.77 17.64 80.36
C ILE A 155 10.85 16.33 79.53
N ASP A 156 11.97 15.61 79.60
CA ASP A 156 12.48 14.76 78.50
C ASP A 156 12.42 13.22 78.71
N SER A 157 12.48 12.49 77.59
CA SER A 157 12.87 11.07 77.42
C SER A 157 11.97 9.95 77.96
N SER A 158 11.30 9.20 77.06
CA SER A 158 11.77 7.85 76.62
C SER A 158 10.76 7.03 75.77
N LEU A 159 11.31 6.31 74.78
CA LEU A 159 10.84 5.04 74.16
C LEU A 159 9.42 4.90 73.52
N LYS A 160 9.42 4.95 72.17
CA LYS A 160 8.78 4.01 71.21
C LYS A 160 7.23 3.85 71.11
N TYR A 161 6.68 4.57 70.12
CA TYR A 161 5.86 4.09 68.98
C TYR A 161 4.40 3.58 69.14
N SER A 162 3.56 3.95 68.15
CA SER A 162 2.10 3.68 68.02
C SER A 162 1.22 4.56 68.93
N PRO A 163 -0.03 4.95 68.58
CA PRO A 163 -0.93 4.50 67.50
C PRO A 163 -1.02 5.58 66.37
N GLY A 164 -2.05 5.76 65.52
CA GLY A 164 -3.37 5.12 65.30
C GLY A 164 -4.14 5.88 64.19
N HIS A 165 -5.02 5.21 63.44
CA HIS A 165 -5.80 5.88 62.37
C HIS A 165 -6.97 6.69 62.92
N THR A 166 -7.19 7.88 62.37
CA THR A 166 -8.42 8.67 62.55
C THR A 166 -9.24 8.62 61.24
N GLU A 167 -10.56 8.66 61.35
CA GLU A 167 -11.49 8.54 60.22
C GLU A 167 -11.47 9.79 59.32
N ILE A 168 -11.58 9.60 58.00
CA ILE A 168 -11.92 10.65 57.04
C ILE A 168 -13.30 10.30 56.46
N ARG A 169 -14.24 11.25 56.54
CA ARG A 169 -15.58 11.11 55.94
C ARG A 169 -15.48 11.16 54.42
N GLN A 170 -16.24 10.30 53.73
CA GLN A 170 -16.39 10.33 52.28
C GLN A 170 -17.55 11.26 51.88
N ASP A 171 -17.39 11.99 50.78
CA ASP A 171 -18.49 12.73 50.15
C ASP A 171 -19.46 11.76 49.43
N PRO A 172 -20.79 11.87 49.67
CA PRO A 172 -21.77 10.90 49.18
C PRO A 172 -22.32 11.23 47.78
N ASP A 173 -21.45 11.48 46.80
CA ASP A 173 -21.86 11.76 45.40
C ASP A 173 -20.99 11.05 44.32
N VAL A 174 -20.09 10.14 44.73
CA VAL A 174 -19.39 9.26 43.78
C VAL A 174 -20.21 7.99 43.55
N ILE A 175 -20.92 7.94 42.42
CA ILE A 175 -21.55 6.70 41.94
C ILE A 175 -20.42 5.74 41.51
N GLU A 176 -20.20 4.66 42.28
CA GLU A 176 -19.34 3.55 41.86
C GLU A 176 -19.96 2.85 40.64
N ILE A 177 -19.38 3.11 39.46
CA ILE A 177 -19.74 2.41 38.23
C ILE A 177 -19.06 1.05 38.24
N ASP A 178 -19.84 0.00 38.49
CA ASP A 178 -19.38 -1.39 38.44
C ASP A 178 -18.76 -1.69 37.05
N PRO A 179 -17.49 -2.13 36.97
CA PRO A 179 -16.81 -2.30 35.69
C PRO A 179 -17.42 -3.45 34.87
N ILE A 180 -17.74 -3.16 33.61
CA ILE A 180 -18.34 -4.10 32.66
C ILE A 180 -17.56 -5.44 32.67
N PRO A 181 -18.20 -6.59 32.95
CA PRO A 181 -17.49 -7.86 33.06
C PRO A 181 -16.93 -8.32 31.71
N ASP A 182 -15.62 -8.16 31.51
CA ASP A 182 -14.93 -8.66 30.31
C ASP A 182 -15.12 -10.17 30.11
N SER A 183 -15.23 -10.93 31.20
CA SER A 183 -15.55 -12.36 31.17
C SER A 183 -16.95 -12.70 30.61
N TYR A 184 -17.84 -11.72 30.48
CA TYR A 184 -19.17 -11.88 29.87
C TYR A 184 -19.17 -11.48 28.38
N PHE A 185 -18.48 -10.40 28.01
CA PHE A 185 -18.47 -9.85 26.65
C PHE A 185 -17.24 -10.23 25.79
N GLY A 186 -16.15 -10.69 26.39
CA GLY A 186 -14.93 -11.15 25.71
C GLY A 186 -14.08 -10.06 25.05
N LEU A 187 -14.23 -8.78 25.45
CA LEU A 187 -13.65 -7.61 24.80
C LEU A 187 -12.11 -7.58 24.79
N LEU A 188 -11.47 -8.15 25.82
CA LEU A 188 -10.02 -8.26 25.96
C LEU A 188 -9.47 -9.65 25.56
N GLY A 189 -10.35 -10.57 25.18
CA GLY A 189 -10.02 -11.93 24.72
C GLY A 189 -10.16 -13.00 25.81
N THR A 190 -11.04 -13.97 25.58
CA THR A 190 -11.35 -15.05 26.53
C THR A 190 -10.21 -16.07 26.67
N SER A 191 -9.41 -15.95 27.73
CA SER A 191 -8.23 -16.80 28.03
C SER A 191 -8.52 -18.28 28.31
N CYS A 192 -9.78 -18.71 28.30
CA CYS A 192 -10.22 -20.02 28.81
C CYS A 192 -11.20 -20.78 27.88
N GLY A 193 -11.16 -20.50 26.57
CA GLY A 193 -11.85 -21.32 25.54
C GLY A 193 -13.38 -21.39 25.64
N LYS A 194 -14.01 -20.50 26.41
CA LYS A 194 -15.46 -20.32 26.49
C LYS A 194 -15.86 -19.14 25.60
N GLU A 195 -16.89 -19.32 24.80
CA GLU A 195 -17.50 -18.22 24.05
C GLU A 195 -18.12 -17.20 25.04
N PRO A 196 -18.06 -15.89 24.75
CA PRO A 196 -18.70 -14.87 25.56
C PRO A 196 -20.23 -15.05 25.54
N GLN A 197 -20.88 -14.73 26.66
CA GLN A 197 -22.34 -14.90 26.83
C GLN A 197 -23.12 -13.60 26.59
N GLY A 198 -22.45 -12.45 26.57
CA GLY A 198 -23.03 -11.15 26.26
C GLY A 198 -22.97 -10.84 24.76
N HIS A 199 -24.04 -10.23 24.24
CA HIS A 199 -24.06 -9.72 22.86
C HIS A 199 -23.57 -8.27 22.82
N ILE A 200 -22.88 -7.87 21.76
CA ILE A 200 -22.32 -6.51 21.63
C ILE A 200 -23.42 -5.42 21.74
N ASP A 201 -24.65 -5.70 21.31
CA ASP A 201 -25.80 -4.79 21.44
C ASP A 201 -26.25 -4.54 22.89
N GLN A 202 -25.79 -5.31 23.87
CA GLN A 202 -26.08 -5.06 25.28
C GLN A 202 -25.16 -4.00 25.89
N LEU A 203 -24.12 -3.56 25.17
CA LEU A 203 -23.23 -2.49 25.60
C LEU A 203 -23.92 -1.11 25.50
N PRO A 204 -23.60 -0.14 26.38
CA PRO A 204 -24.09 1.25 26.28
C PRO A 204 -23.65 1.96 24.98
N ASN A 205 -24.36 3.01 24.58
CA ASN A 205 -24.05 3.78 23.36
C ASN A 205 -22.64 4.39 23.39
N GLU A 206 -22.19 4.78 24.57
CA GLU A 206 -20.90 5.40 24.86
C GLU A 206 -19.76 4.39 24.59
N VAL A 207 -19.96 3.14 25.03
CA VAL A 207 -19.01 2.03 24.81
C VAL A 207 -19.01 1.61 23.34
N LEU A 208 -20.18 1.50 22.70
CA LEU A 208 -20.28 1.25 21.26
C LEU A 208 -19.59 2.35 20.45
N SER A 209 -19.77 3.62 20.81
CA SER A 209 -19.10 4.76 20.16
C SER A 209 -17.58 4.66 20.29
N ILE A 210 -17.05 4.32 21.47
CA ILE A 210 -15.61 4.10 21.68
C ILE A 210 -15.10 2.92 20.83
N ILE A 211 -15.82 1.80 20.76
CA ILE A 211 -15.45 0.65 19.92
C ILE A 211 -15.46 1.04 18.43
N PHE A 212 -16.53 1.68 17.97
CA PHE A 212 -16.68 2.10 16.58
C PHE A 212 -15.61 3.13 16.19
N ALA A 213 -15.22 4.05 17.08
CA ALA A 213 -14.19 5.04 16.82
C ALA A 213 -12.84 4.44 16.42
N PHE A 214 -12.51 3.21 16.84
CA PHE A 214 -11.27 2.53 16.46
C PHE A 214 -11.36 1.73 15.15
N LEU A 215 -12.56 1.49 14.61
CA LEU A 215 -12.74 0.78 13.34
C LEU A 215 -12.45 1.69 12.14
N PRO A 216 -11.96 1.17 11.01
CA PRO A 216 -11.75 1.97 9.80
C PRO A 216 -13.04 2.67 9.35
N VAL A 217 -12.96 3.97 9.04
CA VAL A 217 -14.14 4.79 8.69
C VAL A 217 -14.93 4.25 7.48
N THR A 218 -14.28 3.52 6.59
CA THR A 218 -14.92 2.83 5.47
C THR A 218 -15.79 1.64 5.91
N ASP A 219 -15.41 0.89 6.95
CA ASP A 219 -16.27 -0.15 7.52
C ASP A 219 -17.45 0.46 8.27
N LEU A 220 -17.24 1.57 8.99
CA LEU A 220 -18.32 2.28 9.68
C LEU A 220 -19.42 2.70 8.71
N CYS A 221 -19.07 3.49 7.69
CA CYS A 221 -20.07 4.09 6.80
C CYS A 221 -20.71 3.09 5.82
N LEU A 222 -20.01 2.02 5.41
CA LEU A 222 -20.51 1.07 4.41
C LEU A 222 -21.06 -0.24 5.00
N ASN A 223 -20.51 -0.73 6.11
CA ASN A 223 -20.86 -2.04 6.67
C ASN A 223 -21.66 -1.90 7.98
N LEU A 224 -21.12 -1.23 9.00
CA LEU A 224 -21.77 -1.15 10.32
C LEU A 224 -23.05 -0.31 10.30
N ASN A 225 -23.11 0.72 9.45
CA ASN A 225 -24.29 1.55 9.20
C ASN A 225 -25.51 0.76 8.64
N LEU A 226 -25.30 -0.48 8.19
CA LEU A 226 -26.35 -1.37 7.67
C LEU A 226 -26.77 -2.48 8.64
N VAL A 227 -26.15 -2.57 9.84
CA VAL A 227 -26.42 -3.67 10.79
C VAL A 227 -27.74 -3.48 11.54
N CYS A 228 -27.97 -2.31 12.14
CA CYS A 228 -29.24 -1.96 12.78
C CYS A 228 -29.42 -0.44 12.93
N HIS A 229 -30.66 0.01 13.21
CA HIS A 229 -30.99 1.42 13.40
C HIS A 229 -30.13 2.11 14.47
N ARG A 230 -29.90 1.46 15.62
CA ARG A 230 -29.11 2.01 16.72
C ARG A 230 -27.63 2.23 16.36
N TRP A 231 -27.03 1.32 15.61
CA TRP A 231 -25.64 1.50 15.12
C TRP A 231 -25.60 2.63 14.09
N ARG A 232 -26.60 2.69 13.20
CA ARG A 232 -26.77 3.77 12.23
C ARG A 232 -26.94 5.13 12.89
N GLU A 233 -27.68 5.25 13.98
CA GLU A 233 -27.86 6.50 14.74
C GLU A 233 -26.51 6.99 15.28
N ILE A 234 -25.75 6.15 15.98
CA ILE A 234 -24.40 6.46 16.47
C ILE A 234 -23.46 6.86 15.31
N ILE A 235 -23.47 6.10 14.22
CA ILE A 235 -22.61 6.36 13.06
C ILE A 235 -23.03 7.63 12.30
N SER A 236 -24.30 8.03 12.35
CA SER A 236 -24.84 9.21 11.64
C SER A 236 -24.72 10.53 12.43
N ASP A 237 -24.48 10.49 13.74
CA ASP A 237 -24.24 11.69 14.56
C ASP A 237 -23.10 12.55 13.97
N PRO A 238 -23.33 13.84 13.61
CA PRO A 238 -22.27 14.73 13.09
C PRO A 238 -21.08 14.91 14.04
N LEU A 239 -21.27 14.81 15.36
CA LEU A 239 -20.21 15.01 16.36
C LEU A 239 -19.36 13.75 16.57
N PHE A 240 -19.92 12.57 16.35
CA PHE A 240 -19.19 11.30 16.44
C PHE A 240 -18.13 11.21 15.34
N ILE A 241 -16.84 11.20 15.73
CA ILE A 241 -15.66 11.11 14.83
C ILE A 241 -15.67 12.11 13.64
N LEU A 242 -16.03 13.36 13.95
CA LEU A 242 -16.16 14.50 13.02
C LEU A 242 -15.02 14.58 11.99
N TRP A 243 -13.76 14.58 12.42
CA TRP A 243 -12.61 14.77 11.53
C TRP A 243 -12.29 13.55 10.70
N LYS A 244 -12.39 12.36 11.28
CA LYS A 244 -12.25 11.09 10.57
C LYS A 244 -13.34 10.90 9.49
N LYS A 245 -14.56 11.40 9.72
CA LYS A 245 -15.60 11.54 8.70
C LYS A 245 -15.22 12.60 7.65
N LEU A 246 -14.96 13.83 8.06
CA LEU A 246 -14.67 14.95 7.16
C LEU A 246 -13.49 14.64 6.22
N TYR A 247 -12.44 13.99 6.71
CA TYR A 247 -11.31 13.49 5.92
C TYR A 247 -11.75 12.54 4.80
N ARG A 248 -12.62 11.57 5.11
CA ARG A 248 -13.18 10.64 4.12
C ARG A 248 -14.02 11.39 3.09
N GLN A 249 -14.89 12.31 3.52
CA GLN A 249 -15.77 13.08 2.66
C GLN A 249 -15.00 14.03 1.73
N TYR A 250 -13.93 14.65 2.23
CA TYR A 250 -13.00 15.48 1.46
C TYR A 250 -12.26 14.66 0.38
N LEU A 251 -11.77 13.45 0.73
CA LEU A 251 -11.17 12.53 -0.24
C LEU A 251 -12.16 12.01 -1.29
N MET A 252 -13.47 11.99 -0.98
CA MET A 252 -14.56 11.64 -1.91
C MET A 252 -15.09 12.86 -2.69
N LYS A 253 -14.54 14.07 -2.48
CA LYS A 253 -14.97 15.34 -3.10
C LYS A 253 -16.44 15.70 -2.84
N GLU A 254 -16.96 15.34 -1.67
CA GLU A 254 -18.30 15.75 -1.24
C GLU A 254 -18.35 17.28 -1.05
N ALA A 255 -19.24 17.96 -1.77
CA ALA A 255 -19.26 19.42 -1.86
C ALA A 255 -19.30 20.15 -0.49
N GLN A 256 -20.10 19.65 0.45
CA GLN A 256 -20.16 20.23 1.80
C GLN A 256 -18.83 20.10 2.56
N ALA A 257 -18.09 19.00 2.36
CA ALA A 257 -16.79 18.80 2.99
C ALA A 257 -15.71 19.72 2.38
N LEU A 258 -15.77 19.94 1.06
CA LEU A 258 -14.91 20.90 0.37
C LEU A 258 -15.14 22.32 0.91
N LEU A 259 -16.38 22.81 0.89
CA LEU A 259 -16.75 24.14 1.41
C LEU A 259 -16.40 24.33 2.89
N THR A 260 -16.58 23.30 3.72
CA THR A 260 -16.26 23.38 5.15
C THR A 260 -14.75 23.50 5.38
N VAL A 261 -13.93 22.79 4.63
CA VAL A 261 -12.47 22.87 4.72
C VAL A 261 -11.93 24.16 4.09
N GLU A 262 -12.52 24.60 2.97
CA GLU A 262 -12.19 25.87 2.31
C GLU A 262 -12.43 27.07 3.24
N TRP A 263 -13.59 27.14 3.90
CA TRP A 263 -13.86 28.16 4.92
C TRP A 263 -12.85 28.16 6.08
N ILE A 264 -12.37 26.99 6.51
CA ILE A 264 -11.34 26.88 7.54
C ILE A 264 -9.99 27.44 7.04
N LEU A 265 -9.60 27.13 5.80
CA LEU A 265 -8.37 27.64 5.21
C LEU A 265 -8.42 29.16 5.11
N ASP A 266 -9.50 29.72 4.55
CA ASP A 266 -9.64 31.17 4.35
C ASP A 266 -9.70 31.94 5.68
N HIS A 267 -10.50 31.46 6.64
CA HIS A 267 -10.68 32.14 7.93
C HIS A 267 -9.39 32.19 8.78
N TYR A 268 -8.48 31.24 8.59
CA TYR A 268 -7.20 31.17 9.30
C TYR A 268 -5.99 31.62 8.45
N GLY A 269 -6.22 32.20 7.26
CA GLY A 269 -5.15 32.71 6.40
C GLY A 269 -4.26 31.63 5.76
N ILE A 270 -4.80 30.42 5.58
CA ILE A 270 -4.08 29.25 5.07
C ILE A 270 -4.23 29.15 3.54
N THR A 271 -3.87 30.23 2.84
CA THR A 271 -3.92 30.33 1.37
C THR A 271 -2.51 30.35 0.75
N GLN A 272 -2.41 30.27 -0.58
CA GLN A 272 -1.13 30.39 -1.30
C GLN A 272 -0.60 31.84 -1.33
N GLU A 273 -1.49 32.83 -1.22
CA GLU A 273 -1.19 34.26 -1.33
C GLU A 273 -0.69 34.86 0.00
N GLN A 274 -1.17 34.33 1.12
CA GLN A 274 -0.74 34.78 2.44
C GLN A 274 0.52 34.03 2.85
N ASP A 275 1.58 34.78 3.14
CA ASP A 275 2.82 34.23 3.69
C ASP A 275 2.52 33.31 4.88
N GLN A 276 1.91 33.83 5.95
CA GLN A 276 1.85 33.20 7.28
C GLN A 276 0.93 31.96 7.39
N CYS A 277 0.60 31.27 6.29
CA CYS A 277 -0.30 30.11 6.27
C CYS A 277 0.13 28.96 7.20
N MET A 278 1.43 28.73 7.45
CA MET A 278 1.89 27.75 8.45
C MET A 278 1.52 28.17 9.89
N LEU A 279 1.61 29.47 10.21
CA LEU A 279 1.18 30.00 11.50
C LEU A 279 -0.35 29.96 11.63
N GLY A 280 -1.08 30.20 10.53
CA GLY A 280 -2.52 30.01 10.43
C GLY A 280 -2.95 28.58 10.79
N PHE A 281 -2.29 27.58 10.20
CA PHE A 281 -2.48 26.15 10.52
C PHE A 281 -2.21 25.85 12.00
N ILE A 282 -1.12 26.36 12.58
CA ILE A 282 -0.79 26.13 14.00
C ILE A 282 -1.83 26.81 14.92
N ARG A 283 -2.27 28.04 14.61
CA ARG A 283 -3.36 28.74 15.32
C ARG A 283 -4.68 27.99 15.20
N TYR A 284 -4.97 27.37 14.06
CA TYR A 284 -6.14 26.50 13.92
C TYR A 284 -6.08 25.32 14.89
N MET A 285 -4.96 24.59 14.92
CA MET A 285 -4.80 23.45 15.83
C MET A 285 -4.86 23.87 17.31
N ALA A 286 -4.31 25.03 17.66
CA ALA A 286 -4.36 25.61 19.00
C ALA A 286 -5.79 25.98 19.47
N THR A 287 -6.60 26.56 18.58
CA THR A 287 -7.95 27.07 18.90
C THR A 287 -9.04 26.00 18.81
N SER A 288 -9.07 25.22 17.73
CA SER A 288 -10.09 24.17 17.46
C SER A 288 -10.16 23.09 18.55
N ASN A 289 -9.09 22.91 19.33
CA ASN A 289 -9.00 21.89 20.38
C ASN A 289 -9.00 22.46 21.81
N ALA A 290 -9.20 23.78 21.97
CA ALA A 290 -9.17 24.44 23.28
C ALA A 290 -10.31 24.01 24.23
N ALA A 291 -11.43 23.53 23.70
CA ALA A 291 -12.57 23.05 24.50
C ALA A 291 -12.40 21.62 25.07
N ARG A 292 -11.33 20.90 24.70
CA ARG A 292 -11.10 19.52 25.16
C ARG A 292 -10.57 19.49 26.59
N ARG A 293 -11.18 18.68 27.45
CA ARG A 293 -10.72 18.48 28.84
C ARG A 293 -9.38 17.72 28.86
N MET A 294 -8.29 18.43 29.12
CA MET A 294 -6.95 17.86 29.34
C MET A 294 -6.20 18.61 30.45
N ASP A 295 -5.20 17.96 31.04
CA ASP A 295 -4.14 18.59 31.83
C ASP A 295 -2.97 18.92 30.88
N PRO A 296 -2.70 20.21 30.57
CA PRO A 296 -1.63 20.57 29.66
C PRO A 296 -0.23 20.13 30.15
N ASP A 297 0.04 20.24 31.44
CA ASP A 297 1.33 19.91 32.03
C ASP A 297 1.60 18.40 32.03
N ALA A 298 0.57 17.57 32.20
CA ALA A 298 0.67 16.13 31.96
C ALA A 298 1.09 15.80 30.52
N VAL A 299 0.45 16.44 29.54
CA VAL A 299 0.75 16.19 28.12
C VAL A 299 2.14 16.74 27.74
N LEU A 300 2.51 17.95 28.18
CA LEU A 300 3.86 18.51 27.97
C LEU A 300 4.95 17.64 28.61
N ARG A 301 4.76 17.13 29.84
CA ARG A 301 5.69 16.16 30.48
C ARG A 301 5.82 14.85 29.70
N CYS A 302 4.78 14.41 28.98
CA CYS A 302 4.86 13.26 28.09
C CYS A 302 5.56 13.58 26.76
N LEU A 303 5.29 14.76 26.19
CA LEU A 303 5.89 15.25 24.95
C LEU A 303 7.38 15.58 25.08
N LYS A 304 7.87 16.01 26.25
CA LYS A 304 9.30 16.24 26.59
C LYS A 304 10.22 15.02 26.38
N LYS A 305 9.66 13.84 26.05
CA LYS A 305 10.39 12.62 25.67
C LYS A 305 10.47 12.39 24.15
N HIS A 306 10.00 13.35 23.33
CA HIS A 306 10.11 13.33 21.87
C HIS A 306 11.26 14.21 21.41
N HIS A 307 12.07 13.74 20.45
CA HIS A 307 13.31 14.41 20.04
C HIS A 307 13.10 15.76 19.32
N LEU A 308 11.92 16.00 18.74
CA LEU A 308 11.56 17.29 18.13
C LEU A 308 10.93 18.26 19.12
N PHE A 309 10.65 17.84 20.36
CA PHE A 309 9.91 18.66 21.33
C PHE A 309 10.56 20.01 21.58
N THR A 310 11.87 20.06 21.88
CA THR A 310 12.58 21.32 22.17
C THR A 310 12.56 22.28 20.98
N LYS A 311 12.63 21.75 19.74
CA LYS A 311 12.56 22.54 18.50
C LYS A 311 11.16 23.13 18.31
N ALA A 312 10.12 22.36 18.62
CA ALA A 312 8.74 22.82 18.58
C ALA A 312 8.41 23.83 19.70
N GLU A 313 8.82 23.56 20.95
CA GLU A 313 8.61 24.45 22.12
C GLU A 313 9.18 25.85 21.84
N ILE A 314 10.46 25.93 21.43
CA ILE A 314 11.13 27.21 21.10
C ILE A 314 10.48 27.90 19.88
N CYS A 315 10.12 27.15 18.84
CA CYS A 315 9.44 27.70 17.66
C CYS A 315 8.10 28.38 18.02
N ILE A 316 7.27 27.77 18.86
CA ILE A 316 5.99 28.38 19.26
C ILE A 316 6.23 29.62 20.11
N ILE A 317 7.11 29.55 21.12
CA ILE A 317 7.46 30.70 21.99
C ILE A 317 7.84 31.94 21.16
N GLN A 318 8.68 31.76 20.15
CA GLN A 318 9.28 32.89 19.41
C GLN A 318 8.50 33.33 18.15
N ARG A 319 7.60 32.50 17.59
CA ARG A 319 6.80 32.85 16.40
C ARG A 319 5.31 33.03 16.68
N LEU A 320 4.83 32.51 17.80
CA LEU A 320 3.44 32.57 18.26
C LEU A 320 3.35 32.84 19.77
N PRO A 321 3.92 33.96 20.28
CA PRO A 321 3.81 34.35 21.68
C PRO A 321 2.35 34.60 22.11
N ASP A 322 1.45 34.83 21.15
CA ASP A 322 -0.02 34.85 21.36
C ASP A 322 -0.61 33.51 21.84
N LEU A 323 0.17 32.42 21.80
CA LEU A 323 -0.22 31.08 22.26
C LEU A 323 0.49 30.63 23.55
N GLU A 324 1.17 31.53 24.26
CA GLU A 324 1.63 31.27 25.64
C GLU A 324 0.49 31.45 26.64
N GLY A 325 0.31 30.48 27.54
CA GLY A 325 -0.65 30.57 28.64
C GLY A 325 -0.17 31.51 29.75
N THR A 326 -1.09 31.95 30.61
CA THR A 326 -0.87 32.92 31.71
C THR A 326 0.15 32.49 32.79
N ALA A 327 0.75 31.32 32.66
CA ALA A 327 1.80 30.78 33.53
C ALA A 327 3.14 30.52 32.78
N GLY A 328 3.30 31.02 31.54
CA GLY A 328 4.47 30.74 30.69
C GLY A 328 4.49 29.32 30.10
N ALA A 329 3.33 28.67 30.04
CA ALA A 329 3.18 27.32 29.49
C ALA A 329 2.69 27.37 28.04
N VAL A 330 3.43 26.71 27.13
CA VAL A 330 3.16 26.73 25.68
C VAL A 330 1.93 25.88 25.33
N ASN A 331 1.08 26.34 24.41
CA ASN A 331 -0.09 25.59 23.94
C ASN A 331 0.30 24.19 23.39
N VAL A 332 -0.22 23.14 24.05
CA VAL A 332 0.03 21.72 23.72
C VAL A 332 -0.27 21.39 22.26
N TRP A 333 -1.39 21.86 21.71
CA TRP A 333 -1.80 21.53 20.35
C TRP A 333 -0.94 22.25 19.31
N ALA A 334 -0.47 23.46 19.62
CA ALA A 334 0.51 24.17 18.79
C ALA A 334 1.86 23.42 18.74
N VAL A 335 2.35 22.94 19.89
CA VAL A 335 3.57 22.11 19.96
C VAL A 335 3.41 20.79 19.21
N ILE A 336 2.25 20.14 19.31
CA ILE A 336 1.94 18.93 18.54
C ILE A 336 1.97 19.21 17.03
N ALA A 337 1.33 20.30 16.58
CA ALA A 337 1.33 20.70 15.17
C ALA A 337 2.76 21.00 14.65
N ALA A 338 3.58 21.70 15.43
CA ALA A 338 4.98 21.95 15.08
C ALA A 338 5.83 20.66 15.04
N ILE A 339 5.64 19.71 15.97
CA ILE A 339 6.31 18.38 15.90
C ILE A 339 5.96 17.64 14.60
N VAL A 340 4.72 17.78 14.10
CA VAL A 340 4.28 17.19 12.83
C VAL A 340 4.95 17.87 11.63
N LEU A 341 4.96 19.20 11.59
CA LEU A 341 5.62 19.97 10.51
C LEU A 341 7.16 19.85 10.52
N PHE A 342 7.76 19.42 11.63
CA PHE A 342 9.19 19.13 11.75
C PHE A 342 9.55 17.64 11.60
N SER A 343 8.58 16.76 11.32
CA SER A 343 8.80 15.30 11.28
C SER A 343 9.60 14.83 10.06
N ASP A 344 10.61 13.96 10.27
CA ASP A 344 11.43 13.38 9.19
C ASP A 344 10.71 12.28 8.40
N GLY A 345 9.56 11.82 8.92
CA GLY A 345 8.76 10.74 8.36
C GLY A 345 7.94 10.00 9.42
N VAL A 346 7.39 8.85 9.02
CA VAL A 346 6.44 8.03 9.79
C VAL A 346 6.89 7.76 11.23
N HIS A 347 8.16 7.45 11.44
CA HIS A 347 8.66 7.05 12.76
C HIS A 347 8.56 8.16 13.81
N ASP A 348 8.51 9.44 13.42
CA ASP A 348 8.36 10.55 14.35
C ASP A 348 6.91 10.77 14.77
N ILE A 349 5.97 10.61 13.85
CA ILE A 349 4.52 10.57 14.15
C ILE A 349 4.20 9.37 15.06
N GLN A 350 4.82 8.21 14.81
CA GLN A 350 4.69 7.04 15.68
C GLN A 350 5.24 7.30 17.10
N LYS A 351 6.42 7.94 17.23
CA LYS A 351 6.96 8.35 18.55
C LYS A 351 6.06 9.36 19.24
N LEU A 352 5.48 10.32 18.51
CA LEU A 352 4.54 11.32 19.01
C LEU A 352 3.30 10.63 19.60
N MET A 353 2.64 9.74 18.84
CA MET A 353 1.54 8.92 19.34
C MET A 353 1.96 8.07 20.55
N ALA A 354 3.15 7.47 20.53
CA ALA A 354 3.66 6.67 21.65
C ALA A 354 4.01 7.50 22.90
N CYS A 355 4.22 8.81 22.78
CA CYS A 355 4.31 9.73 23.92
C CYS A 355 2.91 10.12 24.43
N LEU A 356 1.99 10.49 23.54
CA LEU A 356 0.62 10.89 23.89
C LEU A 356 -0.23 9.74 24.46
N ARG A 357 0.10 8.48 24.17
CA ARG A 357 -0.58 7.27 24.69
C ARG A 357 -0.03 6.73 26.03
N LYS A 358 0.89 7.44 26.71
CA LYS A 358 1.41 7.01 28.02
C LYS A 358 0.38 7.25 29.12
N PRO A 359 0.32 6.44 30.19
CA PRO A 359 -0.65 6.64 31.29
C PRO A 359 -0.55 7.98 32.04
N GLY A 360 0.55 8.72 31.86
CA GLY A 360 0.71 10.09 32.37
C GLY A 360 0.23 11.19 31.41
N SER A 361 -0.45 10.84 30.32
CA SER A 361 -1.14 11.74 29.40
C SER A 361 -2.64 11.67 29.67
N THR A 362 -3.31 12.82 29.71
CA THR A 362 -4.76 12.91 29.95
C THR A 362 -5.60 12.83 28.68
N LEU A 363 -4.97 12.77 27.49
CA LEU A 363 -5.67 12.66 26.21
C LEU A 363 -6.15 11.23 25.93
N SER A 364 -7.39 11.09 25.46
CA SER A 364 -7.90 9.80 24.99
C SER A 364 -7.27 9.42 23.65
N LEU A 365 -7.35 8.13 23.27
CA LEU A 365 -6.91 7.71 21.93
C LEU A 365 -7.78 8.32 20.82
N LEU A 366 -9.07 8.55 21.08
CA LEU A 366 -9.98 9.28 20.19
C LEU A 366 -9.50 10.72 19.96
N ASP A 367 -9.03 11.40 21.01
CA ASP A 367 -8.53 12.77 20.88
C ASP A 367 -7.34 12.85 19.93
N ILE A 368 -6.39 11.92 20.12
CA ILE A 368 -5.19 11.80 19.30
C ILE A 368 -5.57 11.52 17.84
N THR A 369 -6.52 10.62 17.59
CA THR A 369 -6.93 10.29 16.21
C THR A 369 -7.66 11.43 15.51
N GLU A 370 -8.58 12.12 16.18
CA GLU A 370 -9.33 13.22 15.58
C GLU A 370 -8.43 14.42 15.27
N MET A 371 -7.48 14.73 16.17
CA MET A 371 -6.45 15.76 15.94
C MET A 371 -5.52 15.41 14.77
N LEU A 372 -5.14 14.13 14.62
CA LEU A 372 -4.36 13.68 13.47
C LEU A 372 -5.18 13.71 12.17
N TYR A 373 -6.46 13.31 12.17
CA TYR A 373 -7.34 13.42 11.01
C TYR A 373 -7.61 14.87 10.60
N CYS A 374 -7.70 15.79 11.57
CA CYS A 374 -7.76 17.23 11.33
C CYS A 374 -6.54 17.71 10.53
N MET A 375 -5.33 17.48 11.03
CA MET A 375 -4.10 17.85 10.32
C MET A 375 -3.97 17.15 8.97
N ALA A 376 -4.35 15.88 8.85
CA ALA A 376 -4.33 15.16 7.57
C ALA A 376 -5.31 15.76 6.54
N THR A 377 -6.48 16.24 6.98
CA THR A 377 -7.45 16.91 6.10
C THR A 377 -6.89 18.23 5.59
N LEU A 378 -6.40 19.07 6.50
CA LEU A 378 -5.86 20.39 6.15
C LEU A 378 -4.60 20.27 5.29
N LEU A 379 -3.63 19.42 5.63
CA LEU A 379 -2.41 19.23 4.84
C LEU A 379 -2.68 18.68 3.44
N ASN A 380 -3.69 17.82 3.26
CA ASN A 380 -4.12 17.40 1.92
C ASN A 380 -4.76 18.57 1.15
N ALA A 381 -5.64 19.35 1.80
CA ALA A 381 -6.33 20.48 1.18
C ALA A 381 -5.39 21.61 0.78
N MET A 382 -4.42 21.96 1.63
CA MET A 382 -3.36 22.94 1.37
C MET A 382 -2.56 22.57 0.12
N ARG A 383 -2.19 21.29 -0.01
CA ARG A 383 -1.48 20.76 -1.18
C ARG A 383 -2.36 20.78 -2.45
N GLU A 384 -3.65 20.49 -2.34
CA GLU A 384 -4.59 20.59 -3.47
C GLU A 384 -4.85 22.04 -3.90
N LYS A 385 -4.76 23.00 -2.96
CA LYS A 385 -4.78 24.46 -3.19
C LYS A 385 -3.44 25.05 -3.64
N GLY A 386 -2.47 24.22 -4.04
CA GLY A 386 -1.20 24.68 -4.63
C GLY A 386 -0.16 25.23 -3.63
N ILE A 387 -0.40 25.16 -2.32
CA ILE A 387 0.56 25.59 -1.30
C ILE A 387 1.76 24.63 -1.31
N ASN A 388 2.98 25.16 -1.44
CA ASN A 388 4.20 24.36 -1.48
C ASN A 388 4.51 23.72 -0.11
N ILE A 389 4.08 22.48 0.09
CA ILE A 389 4.38 21.65 1.26
C ILE A 389 4.71 20.22 0.85
N SER A 390 5.64 19.57 1.57
CA SER A 390 5.98 18.16 1.33
C SER A 390 4.78 17.26 1.61
N ASN A 391 4.46 16.38 0.65
CA ASN A 391 3.45 15.34 0.80
C ASN A 391 3.77 14.36 1.96
N ARG A 392 5.03 14.35 2.46
CA ARG A 392 5.49 13.47 3.54
C ARG A 392 4.71 13.66 4.84
N PHE A 393 4.26 14.87 5.16
CA PHE A 393 3.52 15.14 6.40
C PHE A 393 2.17 14.42 6.40
N HIS A 394 1.35 14.65 5.37
CA HIS A 394 0.06 14.00 5.16
C HIS A 394 0.22 12.47 5.11
N TYR A 395 1.16 11.97 4.30
CA TYR A 395 1.45 10.54 4.22
C TYR A 395 1.86 9.94 5.57
N SER A 396 2.70 10.62 6.36
CA SER A 396 3.19 10.11 7.65
C SER A 396 2.10 10.04 8.72
N ILE A 397 1.16 11.00 8.69
CA ILE A 397 -0.04 10.96 9.53
C ILE A 397 -0.97 9.83 9.08
N PHE A 398 -1.33 9.78 7.80
CA PHE A 398 -2.22 8.76 7.23
C PHE A 398 -1.71 7.35 7.50
N TYR A 399 -0.42 7.09 7.27
CA TYR A 399 0.21 5.81 7.54
C TYR A 399 0.11 5.40 9.02
N SER A 400 0.33 6.36 9.93
CA SER A 400 0.29 6.11 11.37
C SER A 400 -1.12 5.82 11.88
N LEU A 401 -2.12 6.55 11.37
CA LEU A 401 -3.54 6.27 11.58
C LEU A 401 -3.93 4.91 11.00
N TYR A 402 -3.61 4.64 9.73
CA TYR A 402 -3.92 3.38 9.05
C TYR A 402 -3.33 2.17 9.80
N LEU A 403 -2.07 2.25 10.25
CA LEU A 403 -1.48 1.17 11.05
C LEU A 403 -2.17 0.98 12.39
N MET A 404 -2.66 2.05 13.03
CA MET A 404 -3.38 1.96 14.29
C MET A 404 -4.77 1.31 14.11
N GLU A 405 -5.56 1.76 13.13
CA GLU A 405 -6.91 1.23 12.85
C GLU A 405 -6.90 -0.21 12.32
N ASN A 406 -5.80 -0.61 11.65
CA ASN A 406 -5.63 -1.96 11.11
C ASN A 406 -4.66 -2.81 11.96
N ALA A 407 -4.35 -2.40 13.20
CA ALA A 407 -3.59 -3.19 14.16
C ALA A 407 -4.51 -4.16 14.92
N CYS A 408 -4.89 -5.26 14.29
CA CYS A 408 -5.55 -6.37 14.99
C CYS A 408 -4.71 -6.80 16.22
N PRO A 409 -5.30 -6.98 17.42
CA PRO A 409 -4.58 -7.24 18.67
C PRO A 409 -3.55 -8.38 18.60
N VAL A 410 -2.45 -8.23 19.33
CA VAL A 410 -1.49 -9.33 19.53
C VAL A 410 -1.93 -10.13 20.74
N THR A 411 -2.66 -11.21 20.50
CA THR A 411 -2.67 -12.35 21.43
C THR A 411 -1.23 -12.83 21.57
N LYS A 412 -0.58 -12.45 22.68
CA LYS A 412 0.71 -13.00 23.06
C LYS A 412 0.47 -14.45 23.48
N THR A 413 0.57 -15.37 22.53
CA THR A 413 0.76 -16.80 22.83
C THR A 413 2.13 -16.94 23.45
N THR A 414 2.21 -16.74 24.77
CA THR A 414 3.45 -16.81 25.54
C THR A 414 4.05 -18.20 25.36
N MET A 415 5.15 -18.29 24.62
CA MET A 415 5.86 -19.56 24.46
C MET A 415 6.53 -19.87 25.80
N LEU A 416 5.86 -20.70 26.59
CA LEU A 416 6.39 -21.22 27.85
C LEU A 416 7.45 -22.27 27.51
N GLU A 417 8.72 -21.89 27.58
CA GLU A 417 9.85 -22.81 27.35
C GLU A 417 9.92 -23.85 28.49
N THR A 418 9.31 -25.02 28.28
CA THR A 418 9.54 -26.20 29.12
C THR A 418 10.73 -27.00 28.59
N PRO A 419 11.81 -27.21 29.37
CA PRO A 419 13.01 -27.86 28.87
C PRO A 419 12.86 -29.38 28.71
N SER A 420 13.39 -29.87 27.59
CA SER A 420 13.89 -31.24 27.33
C SER A 420 13.16 -32.45 27.95
N SER A 421 12.55 -33.27 27.10
CA SER A 421 12.56 -34.73 27.26
C SER A 421 12.81 -35.41 25.91
N ASN A 422 13.80 -36.31 25.85
CA ASN A 422 14.16 -37.01 24.61
C ASN A 422 13.19 -38.14 24.29
N CYS A 423 12.61 -38.13 23.08
CA CYS A 423 12.25 -39.35 22.35
C CYS A 423 12.07 -39.02 20.86
N GLY A 424 12.91 -39.58 19.99
CA GLY A 424 12.94 -39.22 18.57
C GLY A 424 12.13 -40.17 17.68
N ARG A 425 11.33 -39.59 16.78
CA ARG A 425 11.01 -40.10 15.43
C ARG A 425 10.61 -38.92 14.55
N GLY A 426 11.03 -38.93 13.28
CA GLY A 426 10.95 -37.77 12.40
C GLY A 426 9.56 -37.46 11.88
N ALA A 427 8.82 -36.60 12.57
CA ALA A 427 7.71 -35.83 11.99
C ALA A 427 8.16 -34.37 11.87
N TRP A 428 8.27 -33.86 10.64
CA TRP A 428 8.56 -32.44 10.42
C TRP A 428 7.37 -31.60 10.91
N PRO A 429 7.57 -30.56 11.75
CA PRO A 429 6.45 -29.77 12.24
C PRO A 429 5.77 -29.07 11.07
N SER A 430 4.46 -29.27 10.95
CA SER A 430 3.65 -28.59 9.94
C SER A 430 3.54 -27.12 10.30
N ASN A 431 4.41 -26.29 9.72
CA ASN A 431 4.45 -24.83 9.90
C ASN A 431 3.23 -24.14 9.25
N LYS A 432 2.02 -24.42 9.75
CA LYS A 432 0.90 -23.48 9.69
C LYS A 432 1.18 -22.35 10.67
N LEU A 433 2.12 -21.48 10.29
CA LEU A 433 2.16 -20.11 10.80
C LEU A 433 0.84 -19.45 10.39
N ASP A 434 0.00 -19.06 11.35
CA ASP A 434 -1.24 -18.37 11.04
C ASP A 434 -0.94 -17.01 10.41
N ILE A 435 -1.19 -16.93 9.10
CA ILE A 435 -1.00 -15.72 8.30
C ILE A 435 -2.09 -14.74 8.71
N LYS A 436 -1.71 -13.80 9.57
CA LYS A 436 -2.57 -12.74 10.08
C LYS A 436 -3.01 -11.80 8.94
N LEU A 437 -4.24 -11.98 8.49
CA LEU A 437 -4.86 -11.23 7.40
C LEU A 437 -5.11 -9.76 7.78
N THR A 438 -5.10 -8.87 6.77
CA THR A 438 -5.62 -7.50 6.92
C THR A 438 -7.15 -7.47 6.85
N HIS A 439 -7.78 -6.37 7.29
CA HIS A 439 -9.21 -6.15 7.07
C HIS A 439 -9.58 -6.16 5.57
N GLU A 440 -8.70 -5.64 4.70
CA GLU A 440 -8.88 -5.69 3.25
C GLU A 440 -8.95 -7.14 2.72
N GLN A 441 -8.01 -7.99 3.14
CA GLN A 441 -8.01 -9.42 2.81
C GLN A 441 -9.23 -10.13 3.41
N GLN A 442 -9.63 -9.79 4.63
CA GLN A 442 -10.80 -10.39 5.28
C GLN A 442 -12.11 -10.01 4.58
N ARG A 443 -12.25 -8.78 4.06
CA ARG A 443 -13.40 -8.39 3.22
C ARG A 443 -13.46 -9.22 1.94
N ILE A 444 -12.32 -9.42 1.26
CA ILE A 444 -12.24 -10.30 0.07
C ILE A 444 -12.66 -11.73 0.44
N LEU A 445 -12.12 -12.31 1.52
CA LEU A 445 -12.50 -13.64 1.98
C LEU A 445 -13.98 -13.75 2.40
N ASN A 446 -14.61 -12.65 2.82
CA ASN A 446 -16.02 -12.63 3.22
C ASN A 446 -16.99 -12.51 2.04
N HIS A 447 -16.51 -12.21 0.83
CA HIS A 447 -17.30 -12.23 -0.39
C HIS A 447 -17.30 -13.63 -1.01
N THR A 448 -18.44 -14.33 -0.95
CA THR A 448 -18.66 -15.60 -1.65
C THR A 448 -18.91 -15.32 -3.14
N ILE A 449 -18.04 -15.83 -4.01
CA ILE A 449 -18.17 -15.71 -5.46
C ILE A 449 -19.36 -16.51 -5.99
N LEU A 450 -20.13 -15.92 -6.90
CA LEU A 450 -21.25 -16.59 -7.60
C LEU A 450 -20.94 -16.73 -9.11
N PRO A 451 -21.59 -17.68 -9.82
CA PRO A 451 -21.49 -17.79 -11.28
C PRO A 451 -21.81 -16.47 -11.99
N GLY A 452 -21.05 -16.14 -13.04
CA GLY A 452 -21.18 -14.88 -13.79
C GLY A 452 -20.69 -13.61 -13.07
N GLN A 453 -20.30 -13.67 -11.79
CA GLN A 453 -19.69 -12.51 -11.13
C GLN A 453 -18.24 -12.31 -11.59
N VAL A 454 -17.94 -11.08 -12.02
CA VAL A 454 -16.56 -10.61 -12.23
C VAL A 454 -16.14 -9.75 -11.04
N VAL A 455 -15.05 -10.14 -10.38
CA VAL A 455 -14.47 -9.48 -9.21
C VAL A 455 -13.08 -8.98 -9.55
N LYS A 456 -12.77 -7.74 -9.18
CA LYS A 456 -11.43 -7.14 -9.30
C LYS A 456 -10.79 -6.97 -7.93
N ILE A 457 -9.53 -7.37 -7.79
CA ILE A 457 -8.69 -7.13 -6.62
C ILE A 457 -7.51 -6.25 -7.06
N MET A 458 -7.67 -4.94 -6.86
CA MET A 458 -6.70 -3.90 -7.21
C MET A 458 -5.64 -3.83 -6.12
N ALA A 459 -4.45 -4.38 -6.37
CA ALA A 459 -3.50 -4.68 -5.30
C ALA A 459 -2.12 -4.08 -5.56
N PHE A 460 -1.66 -3.18 -4.69
CA PHE A 460 -0.33 -2.59 -4.82
C PHE A 460 0.82 -3.59 -4.58
N ALA A 461 2.03 -3.15 -4.90
CA ALA A 461 3.25 -3.92 -4.84
C ALA A 461 3.50 -4.61 -3.48
N GLY A 462 3.51 -5.94 -3.46
CA GLY A 462 3.90 -6.74 -2.29
C GLY A 462 2.81 -6.93 -1.23
N THR A 463 1.56 -6.60 -1.55
CA THR A 463 0.38 -6.69 -0.67
C THR A 463 -0.18 -8.09 -0.42
N GLY A 464 0.45 -9.13 -0.97
CA GLY A 464 0.05 -10.52 -0.73
C GLY A 464 -1.07 -11.03 -1.64
N LYS A 465 -1.15 -10.56 -2.89
CA LYS A 465 -2.08 -11.02 -3.96
C LYS A 465 -2.33 -12.54 -3.94
N THR A 466 -1.33 -13.34 -4.31
CA THR A 466 -1.43 -14.79 -4.42
C THR A 466 -1.74 -15.46 -3.07
N SER A 467 -1.18 -14.98 -1.96
CA SER A 467 -1.53 -15.48 -0.61
C SER A 467 -2.98 -15.20 -0.21
N THR A 468 -3.60 -14.13 -0.73
CA THR A 468 -5.02 -13.84 -0.51
C THR A 468 -5.89 -14.85 -1.28
N LEU A 469 -5.52 -15.18 -2.53
CA LEU A 469 -6.18 -16.24 -3.30
C LEU A 469 -6.03 -17.62 -2.64
N VAL A 470 -4.86 -17.95 -2.08
CA VAL A 470 -4.63 -19.21 -1.33
C VAL A 470 -5.58 -19.29 -0.14
N LYS A 471 -5.69 -18.21 0.66
CA LYS A 471 -6.60 -18.17 1.81
C LYS A 471 -8.08 -18.09 1.43
N TYR A 472 -8.40 -17.56 0.25
CA TYR A 472 -9.74 -17.66 -0.33
C TYR A 472 -10.10 -19.13 -0.65
N ALA A 473 -9.24 -19.84 -1.38
CA ALA A 473 -9.47 -21.25 -1.70
C ALA A 473 -9.48 -22.18 -0.48
N GLU A 474 -8.68 -21.89 0.57
CA GLU A 474 -8.76 -22.58 1.86
C GLU A 474 -10.10 -22.38 2.57
N LYS A 475 -10.74 -21.20 2.42
CA LYS A 475 -12.03 -20.89 3.06
C LYS A 475 -13.23 -21.54 2.35
N PHE A 476 -13.13 -21.75 1.04
CA PHE A 476 -14.19 -22.37 0.22
C PHE A 476 -13.75 -23.75 -0.34
N PRO A 477 -13.49 -24.76 0.52
CA PRO A 477 -12.96 -26.06 0.09
C PRO A 477 -13.97 -26.91 -0.71
N HIS A 478 -15.24 -26.50 -0.74
CA HIS A 478 -16.29 -27.12 -1.55
C HIS A 478 -16.38 -26.55 -2.98
N LEU A 479 -15.68 -25.45 -3.27
CA LEU A 479 -15.58 -24.87 -4.61
C LEU A 479 -14.28 -25.32 -5.29
N SER A 480 -14.38 -25.58 -6.59
CA SER A 480 -13.30 -25.93 -7.48
C SER A 480 -12.77 -24.69 -8.22
N PHE A 481 -11.46 -24.51 -8.24
CA PHE A 481 -10.83 -23.29 -8.75
C PHE A 481 -9.79 -23.58 -9.85
N LEU A 482 -9.74 -22.72 -10.86
CA LEU A 482 -8.65 -22.67 -11.83
C LEU A 482 -7.77 -21.44 -11.54
N TYR A 483 -6.52 -21.66 -11.10
CA TYR A 483 -5.53 -20.59 -10.98
C TYR A 483 -4.73 -20.47 -12.27
N VAL A 484 -4.78 -19.29 -12.90
CA VAL A 484 -4.01 -18.97 -14.10
C VAL A 484 -3.12 -17.75 -13.85
N ALA A 485 -1.85 -17.88 -14.23
CA ALA A 485 -0.89 -16.79 -14.25
C ALA A 485 -0.07 -16.83 -15.54
N PHE A 486 0.48 -15.68 -15.96
CA PHE A 486 1.24 -15.56 -17.21
C PHE A 486 2.56 -16.35 -17.19
N ASN A 487 3.33 -16.25 -16.10
CA ASN A 487 4.66 -16.84 -16.00
C ASN A 487 4.62 -18.24 -15.36
N LYS A 488 5.18 -19.24 -16.05
CA LYS A 488 5.30 -20.63 -15.55
C LYS A 488 5.95 -20.71 -14.15
N ALA A 489 6.94 -19.87 -13.83
CA ALA A 489 7.57 -19.87 -12.52
C ALA A 489 6.59 -19.50 -11.37
N ILE A 490 5.63 -18.61 -11.64
CA ILE A 490 4.55 -18.27 -10.70
C ILE A 490 3.61 -19.47 -10.54
N VAL A 491 3.27 -20.14 -11.64
CA VAL A 491 2.40 -21.33 -11.64
C VAL A 491 3.01 -22.53 -10.91
N GLU A 492 4.30 -22.83 -11.10
CA GLU A 492 4.97 -23.91 -10.36
C GLU A 492 5.07 -23.59 -8.85
N ASN A 493 5.31 -22.32 -8.47
CA ASN A 493 5.23 -21.88 -7.07
C ASN A 493 3.78 -21.92 -6.53
N GLY A 494 2.78 -21.70 -7.37
CA GLY A 494 1.37 -21.87 -7.03
C GLY A 494 1.04 -23.31 -6.64
N LYS A 495 1.51 -24.30 -7.42
CA LYS A 495 1.28 -25.74 -7.14
C LYS A 495 1.80 -26.21 -5.78
N SER A 496 2.79 -25.53 -5.20
CA SER A 496 3.34 -25.86 -3.88
C SER A 496 2.70 -25.11 -2.71
N VAL A 497 1.74 -24.20 -2.96
CA VAL A 497 1.16 -23.31 -1.94
C VAL A 497 -0.38 -23.32 -1.94
N PHE A 498 -1.03 -23.49 -3.10
CA PHE A 498 -2.49 -23.59 -3.17
C PHE A 498 -3.02 -24.95 -2.65
N PRO A 499 -4.23 -24.98 -2.05
CA PRO A 499 -4.87 -26.21 -1.61
C PRO A 499 -5.37 -27.10 -2.78
N PRO A 500 -5.68 -28.39 -2.53
CA PRO A 500 -5.95 -29.37 -3.59
C PRO A 500 -7.17 -29.09 -4.49
N ASN A 501 -8.09 -28.20 -4.08
CA ASN A 501 -9.23 -27.75 -4.87
C ASN A 501 -8.86 -26.70 -5.95
N VAL A 502 -7.58 -26.36 -6.11
CA VAL A 502 -7.09 -25.37 -7.08
C VAL A 502 -6.18 -26.00 -8.13
N MET A 503 -6.55 -25.91 -9.41
CA MET A 503 -5.69 -26.33 -10.51
C MET A 503 -4.82 -25.15 -11.01
N CYS A 504 -3.50 -25.23 -10.82
CA CYS A 504 -2.57 -24.18 -11.26
C CYS A 504 -2.01 -24.44 -12.68
N LYS A 505 -2.31 -23.55 -13.64
CA LYS A 505 -1.88 -23.63 -15.06
C LYS A 505 -1.49 -22.26 -15.65
N THR A 506 -0.97 -22.23 -16.88
CA THR A 506 -0.86 -21.00 -17.70
C THR A 506 -1.90 -21.09 -18.83
N PHE A 507 -2.27 -19.97 -19.45
CA PHE A 507 -3.14 -19.98 -20.64
C PHE A 507 -2.55 -20.82 -21.77
N HIS A 508 -1.25 -20.71 -22.03
CA HIS A 508 -0.55 -21.57 -22.98
C HIS A 508 -0.57 -23.05 -22.61
N SER A 509 -0.54 -23.45 -21.32
CA SER A 509 -0.60 -24.89 -20.97
C SER A 509 -2.01 -25.48 -21.09
N LEU A 510 -3.06 -24.67 -20.88
CA LEU A 510 -4.44 -25.01 -21.22
C LEU A 510 -4.59 -25.20 -22.74
N ALA A 511 -4.19 -24.20 -23.53
CA ALA A 511 -4.25 -24.24 -24.98
C ALA A 511 -3.37 -25.34 -25.61
N TYR A 512 -2.21 -25.64 -25.02
CA TYR A 512 -1.36 -26.76 -25.45
C TYR A 512 -2.05 -28.11 -25.24
N THR A 513 -2.75 -28.27 -24.11
CA THR A 513 -3.48 -29.52 -23.79
C THR A 513 -4.60 -29.79 -24.80
N SER A 514 -5.31 -28.74 -25.24
CA SER A 514 -6.44 -28.86 -26.19
C SER A 514 -6.02 -28.85 -27.67
N VAL A 515 -5.06 -28.01 -28.04
CA VAL A 515 -4.68 -27.74 -29.43
C VAL A 515 -3.22 -28.12 -29.70
N GLY A 516 -2.28 -27.56 -28.95
CA GLY A 516 -0.83 -27.65 -29.24
C GLY A 516 -0.26 -29.07 -29.27
N LYS A 517 -0.80 -30.00 -28.46
CA LYS A 517 -0.40 -31.42 -28.42
C LYS A 517 -0.45 -32.08 -29.81
N HIS A 518 -1.53 -31.85 -30.57
CA HIS A 518 -1.72 -32.41 -31.91
C HIS A 518 -0.66 -31.90 -32.91
N TYR A 519 -0.24 -30.64 -32.80
CA TYR A 519 0.84 -30.08 -33.61
C TYR A 519 2.22 -30.63 -33.21
N ASN A 520 2.44 -30.88 -31.91
CA ASN A 520 3.67 -31.48 -31.40
C ASN A 520 3.83 -32.94 -31.88
N GLU A 521 2.76 -33.74 -31.80
CA GLU A 521 2.73 -35.13 -32.25
C GLU A 521 2.94 -35.28 -33.76
N LYS A 522 2.62 -34.25 -34.55
CA LYS A 522 2.91 -34.15 -35.98
C LYS A 522 4.25 -33.49 -36.31
N GLY A 523 5.09 -33.20 -35.31
CA GLY A 523 6.39 -32.52 -35.49
C GLY A 523 6.31 -31.08 -36.03
N LYS A 524 5.09 -30.51 -36.09
CA LYS A 524 4.77 -29.22 -36.73
C LYS A 524 4.69 -28.06 -35.73
N LEU A 525 5.10 -28.27 -34.49
CA LEU A 525 5.20 -27.23 -33.47
C LEU A 525 6.59 -26.58 -33.49
N ASN A 526 6.63 -25.27 -33.22
CA ASN A 526 7.82 -24.52 -32.86
C ASN A 526 7.61 -23.91 -31.46
N PHE A 527 8.61 -24.07 -30.59
CA PHE A 527 8.60 -23.54 -29.23
C PHE A 527 9.18 -22.11 -29.13
N SER A 528 9.62 -21.52 -30.25
CA SER A 528 10.03 -20.12 -30.37
C SER A 528 9.07 -19.29 -31.23
N ASN A 529 9.17 -17.96 -31.13
CA ASN A 529 8.43 -17.00 -31.96
C ASN A 529 8.65 -17.19 -33.47
N LEU A 530 7.79 -16.57 -34.28
CA LEU A 530 7.94 -16.50 -35.72
C LEU A 530 9.19 -15.69 -36.10
N SER A 531 10.21 -16.36 -36.64
CA SER A 531 11.44 -15.67 -37.08
C SER A 531 11.23 -14.97 -38.43
N PRO A 532 11.48 -13.64 -38.53
CA PRO A 532 11.47 -12.93 -39.80
C PRO A 532 12.46 -13.52 -40.81
N TYR A 533 13.59 -14.06 -40.35
CA TYR A 533 14.53 -14.81 -41.19
C TYR A 533 13.83 -15.98 -41.91
N THR A 534 13.08 -16.83 -41.19
CA THR A 534 12.36 -17.96 -41.80
C THR A 534 11.26 -17.49 -42.76
N ILE A 535 10.48 -16.48 -42.38
CA ILE A 535 9.37 -15.96 -43.20
C ILE A 535 9.88 -15.31 -44.51
N SER A 536 11.08 -14.71 -44.49
CA SER A 536 11.65 -14.03 -45.67
C SER A 536 11.85 -14.93 -46.90
N PHE A 537 11.97 -16.26 -46.72
CA PHE A 537 12.07 -17.24 -47.80
C PHE A 537 10.70 -17.67 -48.38
N ILE A 538 9.60 -17.24 -47.76
CA ILE A 538 8.22 -17.67 -48.08
C ILE A 538 7.43 -16.53 -48.76
N LEU A 539 7.86 -15.28 -48.55
CA LEU A 539 7.28 -14.09 -49.18
C LEU A 539 7.65 -14.01 -50.67
N LYS A 540 6.78 -13.40 -51.48
CA LYS A 540 7.11 -13.14 -52.89
C LYS A 540 8.14 -12.01 -52.98
N HIS A 541 9.11 -12.14 -53.89
CA HIS A 541 10.03 -11.05 -54.21
C HIS A 541 9.28 -9.90 -54.89
N ARG A 542 9.45 -8.68 -54.38
CA ARG A 542 8.90 -7.44 -54.96
C ARG A 542 10.07 -6.47 -55.18
N MET A 543 10.15 -5.86 -56.36
CA MET A 543 11.24 -4.94 -56.68
C MET A 543 11.23 -3.72 -55.73
N GLY A 544 12.42 -3.26 -55.34
CA GLY A 544 12.60 -2.11 -54.43
C GLY A 544 12.39 -2.38 -52.93
N GLN A 545 11.86 -3.54 -52.53
CA GLN A 545 11.58 -3.87 -51.13
C GLN A 545 12.50 -4.97 -50.59
N SER A 546 12.94 -4.88 -49.32
CA SER A 546 13.75 -5.92 -48.69
C SER A 546 12.89 -7.01 -48.04
N LEU A 547 13.13 -8.27 -48.41
CA LEU A 547 12.43 -9.44 -47.86
C LEU A 547 12.47 -9.52 -46.32
N PHE A 548 13.53 -9.05 -45.66
CA PHE A 548 13.61 -9.04 -44.19
C PHE A 548 12.67 -8.01 -43.55
N ILE A 549 12.51 -6.84 -44.19
CA ILE A 549 11.58 -5.78 -43.73
C ILE A 549 10.14 -6.26 -43.89
N ARG A 550 9.80 -6.83 -45.06
CA ARG A 550 8.47 -7.41 -45.33
C ARG A 550 8.15 -8.58 -44.38
N ALA A 551 9.13 -9.46 -44.15
CA ALA A 551 8.97 -10.57 -43.21
C ALA A 551 8.76 -10.10 -41.77
N LYS A 552 9.39 -8.99 -41.37
CA LYS A 552 9.15 -8.36 -40.07
C LYS A 552 7.72 -7.81 -39.96
N THR A 553 7.23 -7.02 -40.92
CA THR A 553 5.88 -6.45 -40.84
C THR A 553 4.80 -7.54 -40.87
N VAL A 554 5.03 -8.63 -41.61
CA VAL A 554 4.17 -9.83 -41.60
C VAL A 554 4.25 -10.59 -40.27
N THR A 555 5.43 -10.77 -39.66
CA THR A 555 5.56 -11.31 -38.29
C THR A 555 4.77 -10.45 -37.29
N GLN A 556 4.98 -9.13 -37.30
CA GLN A 556 4.30 -8.22 -36.37
C GLN A 556 2.77 -8.28 -36.54
N THR A 557 2.27 -8.34 -37.77
CA THR A 557 0.83 -8.47 -38.05
C THR A 557 0.26 -9.78 -37.50
N LEU A 558 1.01 -10.88 -37.57
CA LEU A 558 0.62 -12.16 -36.95
C LEU A 558 0.70 -12.12 -35.42
N GLU A 559 1.72 -11.47 -34.83
CA GLU A 559 1.84 -11.30 -33.38
C GLU A 559 0.72 -10.42 -32.80
N SER A 560 0.37 -9.31 -33.48
CA SER A 560 -0.84 -8.51 -33.17
C SER A 560 -2.10 -9.36 -33.20
N PHE A 561 -2.28 -10.19 -34.24
CA PHE A 561 -3.47 -11.04 -34.38
C PHE A 561 -3.54 -12.17 -33.35
N PHE A 562 -2.39 -12.70 -32.91
CA PHE A 562 -2.37 -13.68 -31.82
C PHE A 562 -2.67 -13.05 -30.45
N ALA A 563 -2.47 -11.74 -30.30
CA ALA A 563 -2.84 -10.98 -29.10
C ALA A 563 -4.29 -10.48 -29.12
N SER A 564 -4.88 -10.19 -30.28
CA SER A 564 -6.23 -9.63 -30.42
C SER A 564 -7.35 -10.63 -30.10
N SER A 565 -8.56 -10.12 -29.87
CA SER A 565 -9.82 -10.89 -29.78
C SER A 565 -10.27 -11.48 -31.12
N ASP A 566 -9.77 -10.94 -32.23
CA ASP A 566 -10.54 -10.86 -33.47
C ASP A 566 -10.56 -12.19 -34.24
N GLU A 567 -11.65 -12.47 -34.96
CA GLU A 567 -11.80 -13.76 -35.65
C GLU A 567 -10.93 -13.88 -36.92
N PHE A 568 -10.55 -12.74 -37.52
CA PHE A 568 -9.83 -12.66 -38.80
C PHE A 568 -8.71 -11.60 -38.76
N ILE A 569 -7.66 -11.80 -39.55
CA ILE A 569 -6.58 -10.80 -39.73
C ILE A 569 -7.13 -9.62 -40.55
N SER A 570 -7.18 -8.43 -39.94
CA SER A 570 -7.58 -7.15 -40.53
C SER A 570 -6.38 -6.22 -40.79
N VAL A 571 -6.58 -5.07 -41.44
CA VAL A 571 -5.54 -4.04 -41.61
C VAL A 571 -5.12 -3.37 -40.30
N GLU A 572 -5.97 -3.35 -39.27
CA GLU A 572 -5.67 -2.75 -37.96
C GLU A 572 -4.54 -3.49 -37.22
N HIS A 573 -4.33 -4.77 -37.56
CA HIS A 573 -3.25 -5.58 -37.04
C HIS A 573 -1.87 -5.19 -37.61
N THR A 574 -1.83 -4.44 -38.72
CA THR A 574 -0.58 -4.08 -39.41
C THR A 574 0.13 -2.91 -38.74
N PRO A 575 1.47 -2.87 -38.76
CA PRO A 575 2.22 -1.76 -38.17
C PRO A 575 2.00 -0.47 -38.97
N ILE A 576 1.54 0.61 -38.30
CA ILE A 576 1.36 1.95 -38.89
C ILE A 576 2.68 2.47 -39.50
N TRP A 577 3.81 2.16 -38.87
CA TRP A 577 5.15 2.61 -39.27
C TRP A 577 6.11 1.44 -39.42
N CYS A 578 6.93 1.45 -40.47
CA CYS A 578 8.05 0.51 -40.64
C CYS A 578 9.35 1.27 -40.98
N LYS A 579 10.51 0.62 -40.93
CA LYS A 579 11.72 1.13 -41.60
C LYS A 579 11.70 0.79 -43.08
N ASN A 580 12.12 1.71 -43.94
CA ASN A 580 12.38 1.44 -45.36
C ASN A 580 13.78 0.83 -45.58
N THR A 581 14.12 0.54 -46.83
CA THR A 581 15.43 -0.03 -47.24
C THR A 581 16.63 0.84 -46.89
N HIS A 582 16.43 2.14 -46.65
CA HIS A 582 17.44 3.12 -46.22
C HIS A 582 17.47 3.32 -44.69
N GLY A 583 16.68 2.56 -43.93
CA GLY A 583 16.62 2.65 -42.47
C GLY A 583 15.74 3.79 -41.92
N MET A 584 15.14 4.61 -42.77
CA MET A 584 14.22 5.69 -42.36
C MET A 584 12.88 5.10 -41.93
N ARG A 585 12.29 5.63 -40.85
CA ARG A 585 10.92 5.30 -40.43
C ARG A 585 9.93 5.97 -41.40
N VAL A 586 9.05 5.19 -42.01
CA VAL A 586 8.05 5.63 -42.99
C VAL A 586 6.66 5.09 -42.61
N LEU A 587 5.62 5.80 -43.03
CA LEU A 587 4.23 5.36 -42.91
C LEU A 587 3.99 4.19 -43.87
N VAL A 588 3.26 3.16 -43.44
CA VAL A 588 2.84 2.06 -44.32
C VAL A 588 1.56 2.46 -45.04
N SER A 589 1.59 2.48 -46.38
CA SER A 589 0.42 2.83 -47.20
C SER A 589 -0.63 1.72 -47.18
N GLU A 590 -1.90 2.07 -47.43
CA GLU A 590 -3.02 1.12 -47.37
C GLU A 590 -2.84 -0.07 -48.32
N GLU A 591 -2.21 0.13 -49.49
CA GLU A 591 -1.93 -0.95 -50.44
C GLU A 591 -0.94 -1.97 -49.85
N GLU A 592 0.15 -1.51 -49.21
CA GLU A 592 1.10 -2.43 -48.56
C GLU A 592 0.49 -3.06 -47.29
N LYS A 593 -0.43 -2.37 -46.58
CA LYS A 593 -1.19 -3.01 -45.49
C LYS A 593 -2.03 -4.18 -46.00
N GLN A 594 -2.78 -4.02 -47.09
CA GLN A 594 -3.55 -5.13 -47.69
C GLN A 594 -2.63 -6.28 -48.12
N ILE A 595 -1.48 -5.97 -48.74
CA ILE A 595 -0.46 -6.95 -49.13
C ILE A 595 0.10 -7.72 -47.92
N ILE A 596 0.38 -7.02 -46.80
CA ILE A 596 0.86 -7.63 -45.56
C ILE A 596 -0.23 -8.55 -44.97
N VAL A 597 -1.50 -8.13 -45.00
CA VAL A 597 -2.65 -8.93 -44.55
C VAL A 597 -2.82 -10.20 -45.41
N GLU A 598 -2.71 -10.12 -46.73
CA GLU A 598 -2.73 -11.29 -47.62
C GLU A 598 -1.61 -12.29 -47.31
N GLU A 599 -0.36 -11.80 -47.16
CA GLU A 599 0.78 -12.67 -46.86
C GLU A 599 0.71 -13.26 -45.44
N ALA A 600 0.20 -12.51 -44.46
CA ALA A 600 -0.09 -12.99 -43.11
C ALA A 600 -1.19 -14.07 -43.11
N ARG A 601 -2.32 -13.85 -43.80
CA ARG A 601 -3.41 -14.84 -43.96
C ARG A 601 -2.88 -16.14 -44.58
N ARG A 602 -2.13 -16.05 -45.69
CA ARG A 602 -1.50 -17.22 -46.34
C ARG A 602 -0.56 -17.99 -45.41
N ILE A 603 0.22 -17.30 -44.57
CA ILE A 603 1.08 -17.95 -43.57
C ILE A 603 0.26 -18.59 -42.45
N TRP A 604 -0.80 -17.93 -41.98
CA TRP A 604 -1.71 -18.47 -40.96
C TRP A 604 -2.46 -19.71 -41.42
N ASP A 605 -2.96 -19.72 -42.65
CA ASP A 605 -3.57 -20.89 -43.29
C ASP A 605 -2.56 -22.03 -43.40
N ASN A 606 -1.35 -21.74 -43.87
CA ASN A 606 -0.25 -22.72 -43.89
C ASN A 606 0.12 -23.23 -42.49
N MET A 607 0.06 -22.41 -41.44
CA MET A 607 0.27 -22.84 -40.04
C MET A 607 -0.83 -23.81 -39.59
N LYS A 608 -2.11 -23.54 -39.90
CA LYS A 608 -3.27 -24.38 -39.53
C LYS A 608 -3.28 -25.79 -40.15
N MET A 609 -2.71 -25.97 -41.35
CA MET A 609 -2.77 -27.26 -42.07
C MET A 609 -1.94 -28.36 -41.40
N LEU A 610 -2.54 -29.21 -40.56
CA LEU A 610 -1.84 -30.29 -39.82
C LEU A 610 -1.05 -31.27 -40.70
N ASN A 611 -1.48 -31.49 -41.95
CA ASN A 611 -0.86 -32.42 -42.91
C ASN A 611 -0.15 -31.69 -44.09
N GLY A 612 0.04 -30.37 -44.05
CA GLY A 612 0.69 -29.61 -45.13
C GLY A 612 2.22 -29.75 -45.15
N ASN A 613 2.86 -29.54 -46.31
CA ASN A 613 4.32 -29.73 -46.49
C ASN A 613 5.16 -29.04 -45.40
N THR A 614 5.92 -29.86 -44.68
CA THR A 614 6.91 -29.42 -43.67
C THR A 614 8.01 -28.54 -44.28
N GLU A 615 8.27 -28.67 -45.58
CA GLU A 615 9.25 -27.89 -46.35
C GLU A 615 8.97 -26.38 -46.33
N LEU A 616 7.69 -25.97 -46.28
CA LEU A 616 7.30 -24.56 -46.17
C LEU A 616 7.62 -23.95 -44.79
N ASN A 617 8.11 -24.74 -43.83
CA ASN A 617 8.64 -24.32 -42.51
C ASN A 617 7.71 -23.45 -41.62
N CYS A 618 6.47 -23.18 -42.03
CA CYS A 618 5.41 -22.53 -41.23
C CYS A 618 4.90 -23.47 -40.12
N ARG A 619 5.73 -23.69 -39.10
CA ARG A 619 5.37 -24.40 -37.87
C ARG A 619 4.46 -23.55 -36.99
N MET A 620 3.55 -24.19 -36.27
CA MET A 620 2.67 -23.54 -35.30
C MET A 620 3.50 -23.02 -34.11
N THR A 621 3.20 -21.82 -33.61
CA THR A 621 3.87 -21.22 -32.43
C THR A 621 3.03 -21.37 -31.16
N SER A 622 3.61 -21.00 -30.01
CA SER A 622 2.93 -20.86 -28.71
C SER A 622 1.64 -20.06 -28.82
N ASP A 623 1.74 -18.87 -29.41
CA ASP A 623 0.66 -17.88 -29.43
C ASP A 623 -0.30 -18.17 -30.58
N GLY A 624 0.18 -18.81 -31.66
CA GLY A 624 -0.67 -19.35 -32.72
C GLY A 624 -1.62 -20.46 -32.23
N TYR A 625 -1.15 -21.43 -31.42
CA TYR A 625 -2.08 -22.43 -30.86
C TYR A 625 -2.96 -21.86 -29.75
N LEU A 626 -2.52 -20.80 -29.05
CA LEU A 626 -3.37 -20.06 -28.10
C LEU A 626 -4.50 -19.33 -28.84
N LYS A 627 -4.20 -18.66 -29.96
CA LYS A 627 -5.21 -18.04 -30.83
C LYS A 627 -6.18 -19.08 -31.40
N LEU A 628 -5.70 -20.25 -31.86
CA LEU A 628 -6.59 -21.35 -32.26
C LEU A 628 -7.45 -21.92 -31.12
N TRP A 629 -7.01 -21.78 -29.86
CA TRP A 629 -7.82 -22.17 -28.71
C TRP A 629 -8.87 -21.10 -28.38
N GLN A 630 -8.52 -19.81 -28.44
CA GLN A 630 -9.46 -18.68 -28.32
C GLN A 630 -10.58 -18.75 -29.37
N LEU A 631 -10.22 -18.90 -30.65
CA LEU A 631 -11.18 -19.00 -31.76
C LEU A 631 -12.12 -20.24 -31.68
N ARG A 632 -11.82 -21.22 -30.83
CA ARG A 632 -12.71 -22.35 -30.52
C ARG A 632 -13.73 -22.05 -29.42
N LYS A 633 -13.72 -20.84 -28.84
CA LYS A 633 -14.60 -20.34 -27.76
C LYS A 633 -14.74 -21.38 -26.63
N PRO A 634 -13.61 -21.73 -25.98
CA PRO A 634 -13.50 -22.89 -25.12
C PRO A 634 -14.32 -22.68 -23.84
N ARG A 635 -14.88 -23.76 -23.28
CA ARG A 635 -15.65 -23.68 -22.03
C ARG A 635 -14.96 -24.45 -20.91
N LEU A 636 -14.86 -23.82 -19.75
CA LEU A 636 -14.11 -24.29 -18.59
C LEU A 636 -15.06 -24.74 -17.46
N PHE A 637 -16.10 -25.50 -17.82
CA PHE A 637 -17.18 -25.97 -16.91
C PHE A 637 -16.73 -26.84 -15.73
N ALA A 638 -15.44 -27.19 -15.63
CA ALA A 638 -14.88 -28.00 -14.55
C ALA A 638 -14.42 -27.18 -13.33
N TYR A 639 -14.77 -25.89 -13.26
CA TYR A 639 -14.40 -24.98 -12.18
C TYR A 639 -15.56 -24.04 -11.82
N ASP A 640 -15.80 -23.85 -10.54
CA ASP A 640 -16.80 -22.91 -10.01
C ASP A 640 -16.32 -21.45 -10.10
N ALA A 641 -15.00 -21.23 -10.05
CA ALA A 641 -14.40 -19.94 -10.35
C ALA A 641 -12.96 -20.01 -10.92
N ILE A 642 -12.55 -18.94 -11.60
CA ILE A 642 -11.22 -18.75 -12.19
C ILE A 642 -10.50 -17.60 -11.48
N PHE A 643 -9.28 -17.83 -11.02
CA PHE A 643 -8.38 -16.78 -10.54
C PHE A 643 -7.40 -16.42 -11.66
N VAL A 644 -7.31 -15.13 -12.00
CA VAL A 644 -6.34 -14.60 -12.97
C VAL A 644 -5.37 -13.69 -12.22
N ASP A 645 -4.13 -14.16 -12.02
CA ASP A 645 -3.08 -13.44 -11.29
C ASP A 645 -2.09 -12.78 -12.25
N GLU A 646 -1.61 -11.59 -11.87
CA GLU A 646 -0.98 -10.60 -12.76
C GLU A 646 -1.90 -10.17 -13.93
N ALA A 647 -3.19 -9.96 -13.62
CA ALA A 647 -4.24 -9.62 -14.58
C ALA A 647 -3.97 -8.37 -15.43
N GLN A 648 -3.12 -7.43 -15.00
CA GLN A 648 -2.75 -6.25 -15.79
C GLN A 648 -1.98 -6.58 -17.08
N ASP A 649 -1.39 -7.77 -17.18
CA ASP A 649 -0.55 -8.22 -18.30
C ASP A 649 -1.24 -9.26 -19.21
N CYS A 650 -2.58 -9.29 -19.23
CA CYS A 650 -3.36 -10.14 -20.13
C CYS A 650 -3.48 -9.55 -21.54
N THR A 651 -3.45 -10.37 -22.59
CA THR A 651 -3.81 -9.93 -23.95
C THR A 651 -5.33 -9.98 -24.17
N PRO A 652 -5.89 -9.22 -25.12
CA PRO A 652 -7.30 -9.33 -25.50
C PRO A 652 -7.76 -10.77 -25.82
N ALA A 653 -6.93 -11.58 -26.48
CA ALA A 653 -7.19 -13.00 -26.71
C ALA A 653 -7.37 -13.80 -25.41
N ILE A 654 -6.58 -13.49 -24.38
CA ILE A 654 -6.70 -14.11 -23.05
C ILE A 654 -7.95 -13.58 -22.33
N MET A 655 -8.26 -12.29 -22.46
CA MET A 655 -9.46 -11.69 -21.88
C MET A 655 -10.74 -12.30 -22.47
N ASP A 656 -10.82 -12.48 -23.79
CA ASP A 656 -11.96 -13.15 -24.44
C ASP A 656 -12.16 -14.60 -23.94
N ILE A 657 -11.07 -15.37 -23.80
CA ILE A 657 -11.13 -16.71 -23.19
C ILE A 657 -11.68 -16.65 -21.75
N VAL A 658 -11.29 -15.67 -20.94
CA VAL A 658 -11.72 -15.59 -19.53
C VAL A 658 -13.17 -15.09 -19.42
N LEU A 659 -13.54 -14.05 -20.16
CA LEU A 659 -14.85 -13.40 -20.06
C LEU A 659 -15.97 -14.21 -20.73
N SER A 660 -15.64 -15.14 -21.63
CA SER A 660 -16.59 -16.09 -22.20
C SER A 660 -16.95 -17.27 -21.27
N GLN A 661 -16.50 -17.27 -20.01
CA GLN A 661 -16.84 -18.31 -19.02
C GLN A 661 -18.06 -17.94 -18.18
N SER A 662 -18.88 -18.94 -17.83
CA SER A 662 -20.10 -18.76 -17.02
C SER A 662 -19.87 -18.92 -15.51
N CYS A 663 -18.68 -19.34 -15.10
CA CYS A 663 -18.28 -19.47 -13.69
C CYS A 663 -17.88 -18.10 -13.10
N GLY A 664 -17.54 -18.04 -11.82
CA GLY A 664 -17.05 -16.81 -11.19
C GLY A 664 -15.65 -16.44 -11.67
N ILE A 665 -15.32 -15.15 -11.76
CA ILE A 665 -14.01 -14.68 -12.25
C ILE A 665 -13.42 -13.70 -11.25
N ILE A 666 -12.21 -13.98 -10.76
CA ILE A 666 -11.46 -13.09 -9.86
C ILE A 666 -10.16 -12.66 -10.55
N PHE A 667 -10.13 -11.43 -11.06
CA PHE A 667 -8.90 -10.79 -11.54
C PHE A 667 -8.15 -10.17 -10.36
N VAL A 668 -6.87 -10.51 -10.19
CA VAL A 668 -5.97 -9.89 -9.23
C VAL A 668 -4.66 -9.48 -9.90
N GLY A 669 -4.13 -8.34 -9.50
CA GLY A 669 -2.87 -7.83 -10.03
C GLY A 669 -2.57 -6.44 -9.50
N ASP A 670 -1.48 -5.86 -9.99
CA ASP A 670 -1.12 -4.48 -9.69
C ASP A 670 -1.23 -3.68 -11.00
N PRO A 671 -2.25 -2.82 -11.16
CA PRO A 671 -2.47 -2.08 -12.41
C PRO A 671 -1.33 -1.12 -12.74
N HIS A 672 -0.39 -0.89 -11.81
CA HIS A 672 0.76 -0.01 -11.97
C HIS A 672 2.07 -0.76 -12.23
N GLN A 673 2.02 -2.10 -12.32
CA GLN A 673 3.14 -2.99 -12.67
C GLN A 673 3.00 -3.65 -14.04
N GLN A 674 2.07 -3.18 -14.87
CA GLN A 674 1.96 -3.63 -16.27
C GLN A 674 3.26 -3.32 -17.02
N ILE A 675 3.86 -4.34 -17.61
CA ILE A 675 5.15 -4.25 -18.33
C ILE A 675 5.20 -5.14 -19.58
N TYR A 676 4.12 -5.84 -19.93
CA TYR A 676 4.04 -6.68 -21.13
C TYR A 676 3.24 -6.03 -22.28
N THR A 677 3.04 -4.70 -22.24
CA THR A 677 2.44 -3.85 -23.29
C THR A 677 2.97 -4.19 -24.70
N PHE A 678 4.29 -4.38 -24.83
CA PHE A 678 4.99 -4.77 -26.06
C PHE A 678 4.56 -6.14 -26.67
N ARG A 679 3.72 -6.91 -25.96
CA ARG A 679 3.11 -8.17 -26.45
C ARG A 679 1.61 -8.02 -26.78
N GLY A 680 1.10 -6.79 -26.86
CA GLY A 680 -0.34 -6.53 -26.98
C GLY A 680 -1.10 -6.80 -25.68
N ALA A 681 -0.45 -6.69 -24.51
CA ALA A 681 -1.14 -6.83 -23.24
C ALA A 681 -1.92 -5.55 -22.88
N VAL A 682 -3.19 -5.72 -22.50
CA VAL A 682 -4.12 -4.65 -22.11
C VAL A 682 -4.43 -4.79 -20.61
N ASN A 683 -4.56 -3.66 -19.92
CA ASN A 683 -4.71 -3.65 -18.47
C ASN A 683 -6.13 -4.06 -18.06
N ALA A 684 -6.38 -5.37 -17.95
CA ALA A 684 -7.72 -5.90 -17.63
C ALA A 684 -8.31 -5.34 -16.33
N LEU A 685 -7.44 -5.01 -15.36
CA LEU A 685 -7.82 -4.37 -14.09
C LEU A 685 -8.46 -2.99 -14.27
N PHE A 686 -8.20 -2.30 -15.39
CA PHE A 686 -9.01 -1.15 -15.82
C PHE A 686 -10.10 -1.58 -16.82
N ALA A 687 -9.73 -2.15 -17.97
CA ALA A 687 -10.63 -2.34 -19.12
C ALA A 687 -11.90 -3.20 -18.87
N VAL A 688 -11.84 -4.19 -17.97
CA VAL A 688 -12.94 -5.16 -17.78
C VAL A 688 -14.11 -4.60 -16.93
N PRO A 689 -15.38 -4.75 -17.35
CA PRO A 689 -16.54 -4.45 -16.49
C PRO A 689 -16.58 -5.41 -15.28
N HIS A 690 -16.99 -4.93 -14.11
CA HIS A 690 -16.91 -5.70 -12.87
C HIS A 690 -18.15 -5.53 -11.99
N THR A 691 -18.48 -6.58 -11.25
CA THR A 691 -19.58 -6.60 -10.26
C THR A 691 -19.12 -6.11 -8.88
N HIS A 692 -17.86 -6.39 -8.53
CA HIS A 692 -17.26 -6.05 -7.24
C HIS A 692 -15.80 -5.63 -7.41
N ILE A 693 -15.35 -4.66 -6.62
CA ILE A 693 -13.97 -4.18 -6.60
C ILE A 693 -13.45 -4.09 -5.17
N PHE A 694 -12.32 -4.75 -4.95
CA PHE A 694 -11.59 -4.74 -3.69
C PHE A 694 -10.20 -4.14 -3.90
N TYR A 695 -9.63 -3.60 -2.83
CA TYR A 695 -8.30 -2.99 -2.84
C TYR A 695 -7.42 -3.69 -1.80
N LEU A 696 -6.15 -3.90 -2.14
CA LEU A 696 -5.11 -4.29 -1.19
C LEU A 696 -4.04 -3.19 -1.18
N THR A 697 -3.91 -2.47 -0.07
CA THR A 697 -3.02 -1.29 0.03
C THR A 697 -1.77 -1.53 0.88
N LYS A 698 -1.82 -2.47 1.84
CA LYS A 698 -0.71 -2.76 2.75
C LYS A 698 0.28 -3.77 2.19
N SER A 699 1.48 -3.30 1.84
CA SER A 699 2.64 -4.12 1.48
C SER A 699 3.19 -4.89 2.67
N PHE A 700 3.57 -6.15 2.44
CA PHE A 700 4.35 -6.96 3.38
C PHE A 700 5.83 -7.04 2.99
N ARG A 701 6.27 -6.29 1.97
CA ARG A 701 7.59 -6.43 1.33
C ARG A 701 8.63 -5.42 1.82
N PHE A 702 8.21 -4.20 2.16
CA PHE A 702 9.07 -3.06 2.42
C PHE A 702 8.44 -2.06 3.41
N GLY A 703 9.29 -1.26 4.05
CA GLY A 703 8.93 -0.28 5.08
C GLY A 703 8.27 1.02 4.59
N PRO A 704 7.94 1.94 5.51
CA PRO A 704 7.25 3.20 5.23
C PRO A 704 7.98 4.10 4.22
N GLU A 705 9.31 4.17 4.26
CA GLU A 705 10.10 5.07 3.41
C GLU A 705 10.10 4.65 1.93
N ILE A 706 10.23 3.35 1.65
CA ILE A 706 10.11 2.82 0.28
C ILE A 706 8.65 2.94 -0.22
N ALA A 707 7.68 2.77 0.68
CA ALA A 707 6.27 2.98 0.37
C ALA A 707 5.91 4.46 0.10
N TYR A 708 6.60 5.41 0.73
CA TYR A 708 6.48 6.85 0.46
C TYR A 708 7.00 7.18 -0.95
N VAL A 709 8.22 6.75 -1.29
CA VAL A 709 8.78 6.95 -2.64
C VAL A 709 7.90 6.28 -3.70
N GLY A 710 7.42 5.06 -3.42
CA GLY A 710 6.47 4.35 -4.29
C GLY A 710 5.14 5.09 -4.47
N SER A 711 4.57 5.64 -3.40
CA SER A 711 3.35 6.47 -3.47
C SER A 711 3.59 7.77 -4.23
N THR A 712 4.74 8.42 -4.05
CA THR A 712 5.09 9.67 -4.72
C THR A 712 5.23 9.48 -6.24
N ILE A 713 5.74 8.32 -6.70
CA ILE A 713 5.74 7.97 -8.12
C ILE A 713 4.31 7.79 -8.67
N LEU A 714 3.39 7.19 -7.89
CA LEU A 714 1.98 7.06 -8.32
C LEU A 714 1.26 8.41 -8.34
N ASP A 715 1.56 9.30 -7.41
CA ASP A 715 0.98 10.64 -7.32
C ASP A 715 1.50 11.56 -8.44
N VAL A 716 2.82 11.79 -8.50
CA VAL A 716 3.45 12.71 -9.44
C VAL A 716 3.31 12.21 -10.88
N CYS A 717 3.64 10.95 -11.15
CA CYS A 717 3.76 10.43 -12.51
C CYS A 717 2.45 9.86 -13.08
N LYS A 718 1.42 9.66 -12.25
CA LYS A 718 0.12 9.05 -12.66
C LYS A 718 -1.11 9.75 -12.09
N LYS A 719 -0.95 10.83 -11.31
CA LYS A 719 -2.03 11.62 -10.68
C LYS A 719 -2.90 10.81 -9.69
N ILE A 720 -2.36 9.71 -9.14
CA ILE A 720 -3.10 8.79 -8.25
C ILE A 720 -2.99 9.24 -6.79
N ARG A 721 -4.05 9.88 -6.28
CA ARG A 721 -4.11 10.45 -4.91
C ARG A 721 -5.15 9.78 -3.99
N ASN A 722 -6.15 9.09 -4.56
CA ASN A 722 -7.28 8.51 -3.82
C ASN A 722 -6.96 7.20 -3.07
N LYS A 723 -5.77 6.61 -3.28
CA LYS A 723 -5.25 5.42 -2.60
C LYS A 723 -3.74 5.57 -2.42
N MET A 724 -3.24 5.43 -1.19
CA MET A 724 -1.81 5.43 -0.88
C MET A 724 -1.28 4.01 -0.69
N LEU A 725 -0.05 3.75 -1.15
CA LEU A 725 0.66 2.51 -0.88
C LEU A 725 1.18 2.55 0.57
N VAL A 726 0.70 1.63 1.40
CA VAL A 726 1.12 1.52 2.81
C VAL A 726 2.20 0.46 2.91
N GLY A 727 3.39 0.84 3.39
CA GLY A 727 4.44 -0.10 3.79
C GLY A 727 4.04 -1.02 4.96
N GLY A 728 4.87 -2.03 5.20
CA GLY A 728 4.78 -2.88 6.38
C GLY A 728 5.67 -2.36 7.52
N ASN A 729 5.68 -3.08 8.64
CA ASN A 729 6.46 -2.72 9.82
C ASN A 729 7.98 -3.04 9.67
N GLN A 730 8.50 -3.19 8.45
CA GLN A 730 9.92 -3.36 8.20
C GLN A 730 10.64 -2.01 8.30
N GLU A 731 11.84 -2.00 8.87
CA GLU A 731 12.77 -0.88 8.72
C GLU A 731 13.23 -0.77 7.26
N GLY A 732 13.31 0.46 6.75
CA GLY A 732 13.83 0.75 5.42
C GLY A 732 14.51 2.11 5.37
N ASP A 733 15.41 2.27 4.40
CA ASP A 733 16.22 3.47 4.18
C ASP A 733 16.34 3.76 2.67
N VAL A 734 16.35 5.04 2.33
CA VAL A 734 16.49 5.57 0.96
C VAL A 734 17.73 6.47 0.79
N ARG A 735 18.48 6.72 1.88
CA ARG A 735 19.58 7.71 1.92
C ARG A 735 20.93 7.15 1.46
N GLY A 736 20.99 5.87 1.14
CA GLY A 736 22.13 5.23 0.47
C GLY A 736 22.92 4.23 1.32
N SER A 737 22.39 3.76 2.46
CA SER A 737 23.07 2.73 3.26
C SER A 737 23.20 1.40 2.48
N MET A 738 24.42 1.01 2.13
CA MET A 738 24.70 -0.21 1.34
C MET A 738 24.69 -1.50 2.17
N ASN A 739 23.84 -1.58 3.20
CA ASN A 739 23.81 -2.69 4.14
C ASN A 739 23.03 -3.91 3.60
N GLY A 740 23.73 -4.81 2.90
CA GLY A 740 23.23 -6.15 2.56
C GLY A 740 23.41 -6.54 1.10
N LYS A 741 22.38 -7.14 0.49
CA LYS A 741 22.40 -7.58 -0.90
C LYS A 741 21.89 -6.48 -1.82
N THR A 742 22.80 -5.78 -2.48
CA THR A 742 22.48 -4.79 -3.52
C THR A 742 21.90 -5.45 -4.76
N ALA A 743 20.86 -4.85 -5.34
CA ALA A 743 20.32 -5.19 -6.66
C ALA A 743 20.52 -4.01 -7.60
N PHE A 744 21.01 -4.27 -8.82
CA PHE A 744 21.19 -3.27 -9.85
C PHE A 744 20.15 -3.49 -10.95
N LEU A 745 19.28 -2.50 -11.16
CA LEU A 745 18.38 -2.47 -12.31
C LEU A 745 19.02 -1.68 -13.46
N SER A 746 18.63 -1.94 -14.69
CA SER A 746 19.19 -1.31 -15.89
C SER A 746 18.18 -1.28 -17.03
N ARG A 747 18.13 -0.17 -17.77
CA ARG A 747 17.20 0.04 -18.91
C ARG A 747 17.57 -0.78 -20.15
N GLY A 748 18.78 -1.34 -20.20
CA GLY A 748 19.32 -2.08 -21.33
C GLY A 748 20.11 -3.31 -20.90
N ASN A 749 19.98 -4.43 -21.63
CA ASN A 749 20.84 -5.60 -21.44
C ASN A 749 22.32 -5.27 -21.69
N LEU A 750 22.63 -4.24 -22.49
CA LEU A 750 23.95 -3.60 -22.54
C LEU A 750 24.40 -3.14 -21.14
N ASN A 751 23.64 -2.26 -20.50
CA ASN A 751 23.95 -1.73 -19.17
C ASN A 751 23.98 -2.83 -18.08
N VAL A 752 23.19 -3.90 -18.21
CA VAL A 752 23.31 -5.09 -17.33
C VAL A 752 24.69 -5.74 -17.49
N PHE A 753 25.17 -5.93 -18.72
CA PHE A 753 26.51 -6.45 -18.99
C PHE A 753 27.59 -5.50 -18.46
N GLU A 754 27.49 -4.20 -18.72
CA GLU A 754 28.47 -3.19 -18.25
C GLU A 754 28.56 -3.10 -16.72
N ASN A 755 27.41 -3.14 -16.03
CA ASN A 755 27.38 -3.23 -14.56
C ASN A 755 27.99 -4.55 -14.07
N ALA A 756 27.70 -5.68 -14.70
CA ALA A 756 28.30 -6.97 -14.34
C ALA A 756 29.83 -6.99 -14.55
N VAL A 757 30.33 -6.41 -15.65
CA VAL A 757 31.77 -6.23 -15.92
C VAL A 757 32.42 -5.34 -14.86
N THR A 758 31.77 -4.25 -14.48
CA THR A 758 32.29 -3.30 -13.47
C THR A 758 32.34 -3.94 -12.07
N ILE A 759 31.25 -4.57 -11.63
CA ILE A 759 31.13 -5.21 -10.30
C ILE A 759 32.06 -6.42 -10.16
N THR A 760 32.30 -7.16 -11.25
CA THR A 760 33.30 -8.26 -11.27
C THR A 760 34.71 -7.78 -11.60
N GLY A 761 34.92 -6.48 -11.79
CA GLY A 761 36.21 -5.86 -12.10
C GLY A 761 37.08 -5.52 -10.88
N GLY A 762 36.49 -5.46 -9.68
CA GLY A 762 37.20 -5.10 -8.45
C GLY A 762 38.15 -6.18 -7.90
N GLU A 763 38.99 -5.80 -6.93
CA GLU A 763 40.06 -6.62 -6.32
C GLU A 763 39.61 -7.95 -5.70
N ARG A 764 38.30 -8.10 -5.42
CA ARG A 764 37.70 -9.33 -4.90
C ARG A 764 36.61 -9.80 -5.88
N PRO A 765 36.59 -11.09 -6.28
CA PRO A 765 35.60 -11.60 -7.23
C PRO A 765 34.20 -11.64 -6.59
N THR A 766 33.44 -10.57 -6.81
CA THR A 766 32.07 -10.43 -6.30
C THR A 766 31.14 -11.44 -7.00
N LYS A 767 30.37 -12.18 -6.20
CA LYS A 767 29.34 -13.11 -6.69
C LYS A 767 28.10 -12.30 -7.09
N ILE A 768 27.60 -12.54 -8.30
CA ILE A 768 26.46 -11.84 -8.90
C ILE A 768 25.35 -12.82 -9.28
N HIS A 769 24.13 -12.32 -9.46
CA HIS A 769 23.05 -13.06 -10.09
C HIS A 769 22.50 -12.25 -11.26
N LEU A 770 22.52 -12.85 -12.45
CA LEU A 770 21.87 -12.30 -13.64
C LEU A 770 20.46 -12.87 -13.76
N LEU A 771 19.49 -12.00 -13.95
CA LEU A 771 18.07 -12.35 -13.91
C LEU A 771 17.71 -13.09 -15.21
N GLY A 772 17.06 -14.24 -15.10
CA GLY A 772 16.94 -15.22 -16.19
C GLY A 772 18.17 -16.13 -16.40
N GLY A 773 19.33 -15.81 -15.80
CA GLY A 773 20.56 -16.61 -15.90
C GLY A 773 21.38 -16.38 -17.18
N PRO A 774 22.64 -16.84 -17.22
CA PRO A 774 23.60 -16.54 -18.29
C PRO A 774 23.16 -17.06 -19.67
N LYS A 775 22.36 -18.15 -19.70
CA LYS A 775 21.82 -18.74 -20.93
C LYS A 775 20.72 -17.88 -21.54
N ASN A 776 19.73 -17.44 -20.75
CA ASN A 776 18.62 -16.62 -21.27
C ASN A 776 19.07 -15.20 -21.60
N PHE A 777 20.02 -14.64 -20.84
CA PHE A 777 20.72 -13.41 -21.21
C PHE A 777 21.49 -13.57 -22.55
N GLY A 778 21.90 -14.79 -22.88
CA GLY A 778 22.59 -15.12 -24.13
C GLY A 778 24.08 -14.80 -24.12
N LEU A 779 24.77 -14.97 -22.99
CA LEU A 779 26.24 -14.84 -22.93
C LEU A 779 26.94 -15.81 -23.89
N ASP A 780 26.36 -17.00 -24.10
CA ASP A 780 26.84 -17.98 -25.08
C ASP A 780 26.73 -17.42 -26.52
N LYS A 781 25.62 -16.75 -26.83
CA LYS A 781 25.38 -16.10 -28.14
C LYS A 781 26.26 -14.88 -28.36
N ILE A 782 26.56 -14.10 -27.32
CA ILE A 782 27.56 -13.01 -27.36
C ILE A 782 28.95 -13.57 -27.69
N HIS A 783 29.32 -14.70 -27.07
CA HIS A 783 30.58 -15.37 -27.38
C HIS A 783 30.62 -15.93 -28.82
N ASP A 784 29.53 -16.51 -29.33
CA ASP A 784 29.43 -16.96 -30.73
C ASP A 784 29.47 -15.81 -31.75
N ILE A 785 28.88 -14.65 -31.43
CA ILE A 785 28.99 -13.44 -32.26
C ILE A 785 30.44 -12.93 -32.29
N TRP A 786 31.16 -13.02 -31.16
CA TRP A 786 32.60 -12.73 -31.13
C TRP A 786 33.44 -13.74 -31.92
N LYS A 787 33.10 -15.03 -31.90
CA LYS A 787 33.73 -16.04 -32.76
C LYS A 787 33.51 -15.69 -34.25
N LEU A 788 32.31 -15.26 -34.64
CA LEU A 788 31.97 -14.83 -36.00
C LEU A 788 32.72 -13.56 -36.45
N LEU A 789 33.09 -12.67 -35.52
CA LEU A 789 33.91 -11.49 -35.79
C LEU A 789 35.38 -11.83 -36.11
N GLN A 790 35.88 -13.00 -35.71
CA GLN A 790 37.28 -13.37 -35.97
C GLN A 790 37.51 -13.76 -37.45
N PRO A 791 38.66 -13.37 -38.05
CA PRO A 791 39.08 -13.82 -39.38
C PRO A 791 39.08 -15.35 -39.53
N GLU A 792 38.88 -15.87 -40.75
CA GLU A 792 38.81 -17.31 -41.05
C GLU A 792 40.04 -18.06 -40.53
N GLU A 793 41.22 -17.51 -40.80
CA GLU A 793 42.53 -18.04 -40.42
C GLU A 793 42.68 -18.07 -38.89
N ALA A 794 42.14 -17.04 -38.21
CA ALA A 794 42.12 -16.97 -36.75
C ALA A 794 41.12 -17.98 -36.15
N ARG A 795 39.92 -18.14 -36.74
CA ARG A 795 38.93 -19.16 -36.34
C ARG A 795 39.50 -20.57 -36.45
N VAL A 796 40.15 -20.89 -37.58
CA VAL A 796 40.79 -22.19 -37.81
C VAL A 796 41.97 -22.40 -36.84
N ARG A 797 42.90 -21.44 -36.74
CA ARG A 797 44.09 -21.53 -35.86
C ARG A 797 43.73 -21.70 -34.39
N LEU A 798 42.67 -21.03 -33.92
CA LEU A 798 42.20 -21.08 -32.53
C LEU A 798 41.10 -22.13 -32.28
N LYS A 799 40.73 -22.92 -33.30
CA LYS A 799 39.67 -23.96 -33.26
C LYS A 799 38.32 -23.42 -32.74
N LEU A 800 37.95 -22.21 -33.13
CA LEU A 800 36.72 -21.52 -32.69
C LEU A 800 35.47 -22.03 -33.43
N GLN A 801 34.91 -23.14 -32.95
CA GLN A 801 33.61 -23.64 -33.41
C GLN A 801 32.46 -22.72 -32.92
N ILE A 802 31.55 -22.33 -33.81
CA ILE A 802 30.31 -21.60 -33.47
C ILE A 802 29.20 -22.61 -33.13
N ASP A 803 28.52 -22.40 -32.00
CA ASP A 803 27.56 -23.37 -31.45
C ASP A 803 26.09 -22.99 -31.71
N ASP A 804 25.74 -21.69 -31.69
CA ASP A 804 24.41 -21.19 -32.07
C ASP A 804 24.14 -21.41 -33.58
N HIS A 805 23.15 -22.26 -33.87
CA HIS A 805 22.74 -22.66 -35.23
C HIS A 805 22.15 -21.51 -36.08
N PHE A 806 21.73 -20.39 -35.49
CA PHE A 806 21.39 -19.18 -36.25
C PHE A 806 22.65 -18.38 -36.59
N ILE A 807 23.56 -18.16 -35.63
CA ILE A 807 24.83 -17.44 -35.87
C ILE A 807 25.69 -18.18 -36.90
N LYS A 808 25.77 -19.53 -36.83
CA LYS A 808 26.53 -20.36 -37.76
C LYS A 808 26.14 -20.16 -39.24
N LYS A 809 24.86 -19.85 -39.53
CA LYS A 809 24.37 -19.63 -40.92
C LYS A 809 24.93 -18.38 -41.59
N TRP A 810 25.56 -17.48 -40.85
CA TRP A 810 26.15 -16.25 -41.39
C TRP A 810 27.58 -16.44 -41.87
N VAL A 811 28.27 -17.51 -41.43
CA VAL A 811 29.61 -17.90 -41.90
C VAL A 811 29.63 -18.11 -43.42
N GLU A 812 28.58 -18.72 -43.96
CA GLU A 812 28.46 -19.10 -45.39
C GLU A 812 27.80 -18.01 -46.26
N LYS A 813 27.45 -16.84 -45.71
CA LYS A 813 26.67 -15.80 -46.41
C LYS A 813 27.39 -14.47 -46.58
N ASP A 814 27.68 -13.81 -45.47
CA ASP A 814 28.17 -12.42 -45.43
C ASP A 814 28.99 -12.15 -44.14
N GLY A 815 29.35 -13.21 -43.39
CA GLY A 815 30.05 -13.13 -42.11
C GLY A 815 29.34 -12.25 -41.07
N PHE A 816 30.14 -11.59 -40.23
CA PHE A 816 29.67 -10.66 -39.20
C PHE A 816 28.89 -9.46 -39.78
N GLN A 817 29.31 -8.93 -40.94
CA GLN A 817 28.62 -7.79 -41.56
C GLN A 817 27.23 -8.16 -42.05
N GLY A 818 27.04 -9.40 -42.55
CA GLY A 818 25.72 -9.96 -42.86
C GLY A 818 24.77 -9.98 -41.67
N LEU A 819 25.26 -10.50 -40.53
CA LEU A 819 24.51 -10.53 -39.28
C LEU A 819 24.11 -9.11 -38.81
N LYS A 820 25.04 -8.14 -38.90
CA LYS A 820 24.79 -6.73 -38.56
C LYS A 820 23.76 -6.09 -39.50
N ASN A 821 23.88 -6.34 -40.81
CA ASN A 821 22.94 -5.88 -41.82
C ASN A 821 21.54 -6.50 -41.65
N TYR A 822 21.44 -7.75 -41.20
CA TYR A 822 20.17 -8.40 -40.84
C TYR A 822 19.54 -7.76 -39.61
N ALA A 823 20.30 -7.61 -38.53
CA ALA A 823 19.82 -7.04 -37.26
C ALA A 823 19.21 -5.64 -37.47
N ALA A 824 19.90 -4.77 -38.19
CA ALA A 824 19.43 -3.42 -38.51
C ALA A 824 18.17 -3.39 -39.41
N LYS A 825 18.02 -4.36 -40.33
CA LYS A 825 16.87 -4.47 -41.26
C LYS A 825 15.62 -5.09 -40.63
N THR A 826 15.78 -5.94 -39.61
CA THR A 826 14.66 -6.45 -38.79
C THR A 826 14.42 -5.59 -37.54
N GLU A 827 15.37 -4.73 -37.18
CA GLU A 827 15.41 -3.98 -35.91
C GLU A 827 15.37 -4.92 -34.69
N ASP A 828 16.10 -6.03 -34.80
CA ASP A 828 16.31 -6.99 -33.71
C ASP A 828 17.20 -6.35 -32.64
N ARG A 829 16.58 -5.53 -31.77
CA ARG A 829 17.25 -4.78 -30.70
C ARG A 829 18.05 -5.68 -29.76
N GLU A 830 17.63 -6.94 -29.57
CA GLU A 830 18.35 -7.91 -28.73
C GLU A 830 19.67 -8.31 -29.40
N LEU A 831 19.64 -8.56 -30.72
CA LEU A 831 20.81 -8.88 -31.52
C LEU A 831 21.72 -7.64 -31.72
N GLU A 832 21.17 -6.45 -31.97
CA GLU A 832 21.90 -5.17 -32.06
C GLU A 832 22.70 -4.87 -30.78
N VAL A 833 22.08 -5.06 -29.60
CA VAL A 833 22.76 -4.94 -28.30
C VAL A 833 23.90 -5.95 -28.16
N LYS A 834 23.69 -7.20 -28.56
CA LYS A 834 24.72 -8.25 -28.47
C LYS A 834 25.89 -8.01 -29.42
N ILE A 835 25.63 -7.49 -30.62
CA ILE A 835 26.65 -7.00 -31.56
C ILE A 835 27.43 -5.83 -30.95
N THR A 836 26.74 -4.85 -30.37
CA THR A 836 27.37 -3.67 -29.74
C THR A 836 28.29 -4.04 -28.57
N ILE A 837 27.90 -5.03 -27.75
CA ILE A 837 28.77 -5.59 -26.69
C ILE A 837 30.06 -6.16 -27.31
N VAL A 838 29.93 -6.96 -28.38
CA VAL A 838 31.08 -7.58 -29.05
C VAL A 838 31.99 -6.55 -29.72
N GLU A 839 31.45 -5.52 -30.36
CA GLU A 839 32.23 -4.43 -30.96
C GLU A 839 32.96 -3.60 -29.89
N LYS A 840 32.30 -3.30 -28.77
CA LYS A 840 32.86 -2.47 -27.69
C LYS A 840 33.97 -3.15 -26.88
N TYR A 841 33.84 -4.45 -26.60
CA TYR A 841 34.78 -5.19 -25.74
C TYR A 841 35.74 -6.12 -26.49
N ASN A 842 35.40 -6.51 -27.72
CA ASN A 842 36.19 -7.30 -28.68
C ASN A 842 37.12 -8.34 -28.02
N VAL A 843 38.43 -8.08 -27.94
CA VAL A 843 39.46 -9.00 -27.41
C VAL A 843 39.13 -9.52 -26.00
N ARG A 844 38.41 -8.75 -25.19
CA ARG A 844 38.02 -9.12 -23.82
C ARG A 844 36.76 -9.98 -23.71
N ILE A 845 36.01 -10.21 -24.79
CA ILE A 845 34.74 -10.96 -24.71
C ILE A 845 34.90 -12.37 -24.09
N PRO A 846 35.88 -13.22 -24.46
CA PRO A 846 36.03 -14.54 -23.86
C PRO A 846 36.34 -14.47 -22.35
N GLU A 847 37.19 -13.52 -21.95
CA GLU A 847 37.57 -13.22 -20.56
C GLU A 847 36.35 -12.80 -19.72
N LEU A 848 35.61 -11.79 -20.20
CA LEU A 848 34.44 -11.25 -19.52
C LEU A 848 33.28 -12.25 -19.44
N VAL A 849 33.02 -13.02 -20.50
CA VAL A 849 31.99 -14.07 -20.50
C VAL A 849 32.34 -15.18 -19.52
N ALA A 850 33.61 -15.61 -19.45
CA ALA A 850 34.05 -16.60 -18.46
C ALA A 850 33.95 -16.05 -17.03
N ARG A 851 34.40 -14.81 -16.79
CA ARG A 851 34.32 -14.12 -15.49
C ARG A 851 32.87 -14.03 -14.99
N ILE A 852 31.96 -13.54 -15.83
CA ILE A 852 30.53 -13.36 -15.48
C ILE A 852 29.85 -14.72 -15.23
N LYS A 853 30.19 -15.76 -15.99
CA LYS A 853 29.72 -17.14 -15.74
C LYS A 853 30.22 -17.68 -14.39
N ASN A 854 31.51 -17.53 -14.09
CA ASN A 854 32.12 -18.05 -12.87
C ASN A 854 31.63 -17.33 -11.59
N SER A 855 31.28 -16.04 -11.69
CA SER A 855 30.65 -15.29 -10.59
C SER A 855 29.13 -15.52 -10.44
N HIS A 856 28.49 -16.30 -11.32
CA HIS A 856 27.02 -16.44 -11.34
C HIS A 856 26.47 -17.43 -10.30
N VAL A 857 25.40 -17.04 -9.58
CA VAL A 857 24.59 -17.89 -8.70
C VAL A 857 23.13 -17.90 -9.19
N SER A 858 22.36 -18.97 -8.98
CA SER A 858 21.25 -19.38 -9.88
C SER A 858 19.80 -18.90 -9.58
N ASN A 859 19.52 -17.94 -8.67
CA ASN A 859 18.16 -17.75 -8.10
C ASN A 859 17.64 -16.29 -8.06
N ILE A 860 16.35 -16.05 -8.35
CA ILE A 860 15.83 -15.88 -9.73
C ILE A 860 15.24 -14.46 -10.03
N ALA A 861 15.53 -13.46 -9.19
CA ALA A 861 14.62 -12.36 -8.85
C ALA A 861 14.38 -11.17 -9.84
N PHE A 862 13.90 -11.46 -11.07
CA PHE A 862 13.10 -10.60 -12.00
C PHE A 862 13.74 -9.53 -12.93
N ALA A 863 13.56 -9.71 -14.25
CA ALA A 863 13.75 -8.75 -15.34
C ALA A 863 12.36 -8.32 -15.94
N ASP A 864 12.19 -7.49 -16.99
CA ASP A 864 13.12 -6.93 -17.98
C ASP A 864 12.78 -5.46 -18.38
N MET A 865 12.57 -5.11 -19.66
CA MET A 865 12.69 -3.73 -20.19
C MET A 865 11.64 -3.26 -21.23
N SER A 866 11.45 -1.92 -21.27
CA SER A 866 11.05 -1.08 -22.42
C SER A 866 9.54 -1.09 -22.82
N ALA A 867 8.94 0.02 -23.29
CA ALA A 867 9.49 1.38 -23.51
C ALA A 867 8.49 2.57 -23.62
N GLU A 868 7.20 2.43 -23.31
CA GLU A 868 6.36 3.57 -22.87
C GLU A 868 6.12 3.51 -21.34
N ASP A 869 6.61 2.43 -20.74
CA ASP A 869 6.35 1.94 -19.40
C ASP A 869 7.26 2.57 -18.34
N GLU A 870 7.90 3.72 -18.61
CA GLU A 870 9.00 4.24 -17.74
C GLU A 870 8.53 4.48 -16.30
N TRP A 871 7.30 4.97 -16.10
CA TRP A 871 6.70 5.13 -14.77
C TRP A 871 6.27 3.81 -14.11
N ASN A 872 5.85 2.81 -14.89
CA ASN A 872 5.56 1.46 -14.38
C ASN A 872 6.87 0.77 -13.95
N LEU A 873 7.91 0.86 -14.78
CA LEU A 873 9.23 0.30 -14.55
C LEU A 873 9.91 0.95 -13.34
N LEU A 874 9.80 2.27 -13.17
CA LEU A 874 10.33 2.98 -11.99
C LEU A 874 9.58 2.60 -10.71
N TYR A 875 8.24 2.50 -10.77
CA TYR A 875 7.43 2.02 -9.64
C TYR A 875 7.77 0.56 -9.26
N VAL A 876 7.92 -0.32 -10.25
CA VAL A 876 8.41 -1.70 -10.06
C VAL A 876 9.82 -1.68 -9.45
N ALA A 877 10.74 -0.84 -9.94
CA ALA A 877 12.11 -0.75 -9.43
C ALA A 877 12.15 -0.42 -7.94
N VAL A 878 11.48 0.68 -7.55
CA VAL A 878 11.41 1.14 -6.15
C VAL A 878 10.75 0.07 -5.28
N THR A 879 9.59 -0.45 -5.69
CA THR A 879 8.85 -1.44 -4.90
C THR A 879 9.44 -2.86 -4.95
N ARG A 880 10.54 -3.09 -5.65
CA ARG A 880 11.36 -4.32 -5.55
C ARG A 880 12.41 -4.23 -4.45
N ALA A 881 12.81 -3.03 -4.02
CA ALA A 881 13.62 -2.85 -2.81
C ALA A 881 12.85 -3.37 -1.58
N LYS A 882 13.58 -3.92 -0.60
CA LYS A 882 13.00 -4.51 0.63
C LYS A 882 13.37 -3.77 1.91
N LYS A 883 14.61 -3.28 1.97
CA LYS A 883 15.16 -2.52 3.11
C LYS A 883 15.83 -1.24 2.62
N HIS A 884 16.89 -1.38 1.83
CA HIS A 884 17.66 -0.25 1.31
C HIS A 884 17.34 -0.01 -0.16
N LEU A 885 17.09 1.26 -0.50
CA LEU A 885 16.93 1.77 -1.86
C LEU A 885 18.09 2.74 -2.14
N LEU A 886 18.90 2.45 -3.16
CA LEU A 886 19.91 3.39 -3.64
C LEU A 886 19.27 4.26 -4.71
N MET A 887 19.06 5.54 -4.42
CA MET A 887 18.37 6.46 -5.34
C MET A 887 19.27 6.83 -6.54
N THR A 888 18.66 7.10 -7.68
CA THR A 888 19.30 7.82 -8.79
C THR A 888 19.05 9.32 -8.62
N LYS A 889 19.86 10.19 -9.24
CA LYS A 889 19.56 11.64 -9.24
C LYS A 889 18.22 11.96 -9.92
N SER A 890 17.83 11.19 -10.95
CA SER A 890 16.49 11.27 -11.55
C SER A 890 15.36 10.98 -10.54
N LEU A 891 15.58 10.06 -9.58
CA LEU A 891 14.60 9.75 -8.55
C LEU A 891 14.58 10.81 -7.43
N GLU A 892 15.73 11.40 -7.09
CA GLU A 892 15.80 12.59 -6.23
C GLU A 892 14.96 13.73 -6.83
N TYR A 893 15.20 14.09 -8.10
CA TYR A 893 14.43 15.15 -8.77
C TYR A 893 12.92 14.89 -8.80
N LEU A 894 12.47 13.64 -8.92
CA LEU A 894 11.04 13.28 -8.86
C LEU A 894 10.45 13.42 -7.45
N LEU A 895 11.26 13.29 -6.39
CA LEU A 895 10.86 13.60 -5.03
C LEU A 895 10.86 15.12 -4.78
N THR A 896 11.84 15.84 -5.32
CA THR A 896 11.88 17.32 -5.31
C THR A 896 10.61 17.93 -5.91
N LEU A 897 10.14 17.41 -7.05
CA LEU A 897 8.88 17.81 -7.69
C LEU A 897 7.60 17.44 -6.89
N ALA A 898 7.74 16.74 -5.77
CA ALA A 898 6.68 16.49 -4.78
C ALA A 898 6.84 17.28 -3.47
N GLY A 899 7.74 18.28 -3.45
CA GLY A 899 8.10 19.06 -2.25
C GLY A 899 9.09 18.35 -1.31
N GLU A 900 9.72 17.26 -1.74
CA GLU A 900 10.63 16.48 -0.90
C GLU A 900 12.11 16.78 -1.20
N TYR A 901 12.75 17.48 -0.27
CA TYR A 901 14.13 17.96 -0.38
C TYR A 901 15.12 17.29 0.60
N PHE A 902 14.66 16.36 1.44
CA PHE A 902 15.44 15.75 2.53
C PHE A 902 16.08 16.77 3.50
N LEU A 903 15.40 17.89 3.71
CA LEU A 903 15.76 18.94 4.66
C LEU A 903 15.23 18.61 6.07
N ARG A 904 16.01 18.95 7.10
CA ARG A 904 15.64 18.79 8.52
C ARG A 904 15.90 20.06 9.32
N PRO A 905 15.03 20.44 10.27
CA PRO A 905 15.31 21.54 11.19
C PRO A 905 16.32 21.12 12.26
N GLU A 906 17.37 21.92 12.43
CA GLU A 906 18.29 21.89 13.58
C GLU A 906 18.28 23.26 14.28
N LEU A 907 18.60 23.30 15.58
CA LEU A 907 18.68 24.56 16.32
C LEU A 907 19.88 25.36 15.82
N THR A 908 19.69 26.61 15.42
CA THR A 908 20.77 27.47 14.93
C THR A 908 21.87 27.64 15.99
N SER A 909 21.48 27.73 17.26
CA SER A 909 22.37 27.78 18.42
C SER A 909 23.12 26.47 18.71
N GLU A 910 22.73 25.35 18.10
CA GLU A 910 23.52 24.11 18.09
C GLU A 910 24.45 24.04 16.89
N ALA A 911 23.97 24.43 15.71
CA ALA A 911 24.74 24.44 14.48
C ALA A 911 25.95 25.41 14.56
N LEU A 912 25.74 26.65 15.01
CA LEU A 912 26.77 27.69 15.09
C LEU A 912 27.87 27.42 16.16
N LYS A 913 27.78 26.33 16.92
CA LYS A 913 28.87 25.87 17.82
C LYS A 913 30.14 25.49 17.04
N GLU A 914 30.00 25.14 15.76
CA GLU A 914 31.12 24.79 14.86
C GLU A 914 31.69 26.02 14.12
N GLY A 915 31.10 27.21 14.30
CA GLY A 915 31.53 28.47 13.68
C GLY A 915 30.43 29.14 12.85
N ALA A 916 30.79 30.15 12.06
CA ALA A 916 29.88 30.79 11.12
C ALA A 916 29.53 29.85 9.97
N ILE A 917 28.23 29.65 9.71
CA ILE A 917 27.73 28.71 8.71
C ILE A 917 27.29 29.47 7.46
N HIS A 918 27.82 29.05 6.30
CA HIS A 918 27.37 29.49 4.98
C HIS A 918 26.44 28.45 4.33
N CYS A 919 25.59 28.91 3.42
CA CYS A 919 24.68 28.05 2.68
C CYS A 919 25.43 27.00 1.83
N SER A 920 25.01 25.74 1.86
CA SER A 920 25.59 24.65 1.04
C SER A 920 25.07 24.60 -0.41
N VAL A 921 24.24 25.56 -0.83
CA VAL A 921 23.72 25.65 -2.20
C VAL A 921 24.78 26.29 -3.09
N SER A 922 25.12 25.63 -4.20
CA SER A 922 26.07 26.17 -5.18
C SER A 922 25.65 27.57 -5.64
N GLN A 923 26.61 28.50 -5.72
CA GLN A 923 26.40 29.92 -6.07
C GLN A 923 25.67 30.77 -5.02
N CYS A 924 25.22 30.21 -3.90
CA CYS A 924 24.68 30.97 -2.77
C CYS A 924 25.80 31.39 -1.79
N HIS A 925 25.93 32.69 -1.54
CA HIS A 925 26.94 33.23 -0.63
C HIS A 925 26.41 33.58 0.78
N ASN A 926 25.08 33.61 0.96
CA ASN A 926 24.41 33.91 2.22
C ASN A 926 24.92 33.04 3.40
N ALA A 927 25.12 33.69 4.54
CA ALA A 927 25.29 33.03 5.83
C ALA A 927 23.93 32.64 6.45
N VAL A 928 23.94 31.72 7.41
CA VAL A 928 22.80 31.46 8.31
C VAL A 928 22.80 32.54 9.41
N PRO A 929 21.73 33.34 9.58
CA PRO A 929 21.69 34.39 10.61
C PRO A 929 21.72 33.82 12.03
N ALA A 930 22.50 34.45 12.91
CA ALA A 930 22.70 34.01 14.30
C ALA A 930 21.49 34.25 15.22
N ASP A 931 20.59 35.13 14.80
CA ASP A 931 19.28 35.44 15.37
C ASP A 931 18.17 34.49 14.87
N SER A 932 18.42 33.66 13.86
CA SER A 932 17.44 32.67 13.40
C SER A 932 17.24 31.55 14.44
N ILE A 933 16.02 31.04 14.53
CA ILE A 933 15.60 30.09 15.57
C ILE A 933 16.07 28.68 15.22
N LEU A 934 15.80 28.31 13.97
CA LEU A 934 16.11 27.03 13.36
C LEU A 934 16.83 27.29 12.04
N THR A 935 17.69 26.35 11.66
CA THR A 935 18.29 26.26 10.33
C THR A 935 17.90 24.92 9.70
N MET A 936 17.71 24.91 8.38
CA MET A 936 17.40 23.67 7.65
C MET A 936 18.67 23.07 7.09
N LYS A 937 18.82 21.75 7.27
CA LYS A 937 20.01 20.99 6.87
C LYS A 937 19.61 19.88 5.90
N LYS A 938 20.20 19.86 4.70
CA LYS A 938 20.03 18.75 3.75
C LYS A 938 20.81 17.55 4.29
N VAL A 939 20.15 16.41 4.39
CA VAL A 939 20.78 15.15 4.79
C VAL A 939 21.65 14.63 3.63
N PRO A 940 22.90 14.17 3.87
CA PRO A 940 23.73 13.58 2.82
C PRO A 940 23.06 12.37 2.15
N LEU A 941 23.26 12.23 0.84
CA LEU A 941 22.70 11.17 0.01
C LEU A 941 23.82 10.48 -0.80
N THR A 942 23.82 9.15 -0.83
CA THR A 942 24.70 8.38 -1.74
C THR A 942 23.88 7.77 -2.87
N TYR A 943 24.22 8.13 -4.11
CA TYR A 943 23.49 7.73 -5.31
C TYR A 943 23.97 6.37 -5.86
N SER A 944 23.14 5.73 -6.68
CA SER A 944 23.39 4.38 -7.24
C SER A 944 24.63 4.26 -8.15
N ASN A 945 25.17 5.38 -8.63
CA ASN A 945 26.41 5.47 -9.41
C ASN A 945 27.66 5.68 -8.54
N GLY A 946 27.51 5.76 -7.20
CA GLY A 946 28.59 6.02 -6.25
C GLY A 946 28.92 7.50 -6.01
N SER A 947 28.32 8.45 -6.74
CA SER A 947 28.46 9.88 -6.39
C SER A 947 27.69 10.20 -5.11
N LYS A 948 28.11 11.25 -4.41
CA LYS A 948 27.53 11.66 -3.13
C LYS A 948 27.14 13.13 -3.14
N ASP A 949 25.98 13.42 -2.59
CA ASP A 949 25.67 14.74 -2.03
C ASP A 949 26.08 14.70 -0.55
N GLN A 950 26.89 15.67 -0.12
CA GLN A 950 27.34 15.77 1.28
C GLN A 950 26.31 16.44 2.18
N GLY A 951 25.24 17.01 1.59
CA GLY A 951 24.27 17.82 2.32
C GLY A 951 24.88 19.13 2.83
N GLY A 952 24.35 19.62 3.95
CA GLY A 952 24.81 20.86 4.59
C GLY A 952 23.65 21.78 4.98
N TYR A 953 23.96 22.91 5.61
CA TYR A 953 22.97 23.88 6.07
C TYR A 953 22.57 24.86 4.96
N LEU A 954 21.30 25.27 4.95
CA LEU A 954 20.77 26.24 3.99
C LEU A 954 20.46 27.57 4.68
N CYS A 955 20.74 28.68 3.98
CA CYS A 955 20.21 30.00 4.34
C CYS A 955 18.69 30.06 4.07
N HIS A 956 17.99 30.96 4.75
CA HIS A 956 16.53 30.99 4.75
C HIS A 956 15.91 31.33 3.39
N ALA A 957 16.55 32.15 2.54
CA ALA A 957 16.09 32.33 1.15
C ALA A 957 16.12 31.02 0.33
N CYS A 958 17.20 30.23 0.45
CA CYS A 958 17.29 28.91 -0.17
C CYS A 958 16.30 27.89 0.43
N VAL A 959 15.81 28.10 1.65
CA VAL A 959 14.71 27.31 2.23
C VAL A 959 13.36 27.78 1.67
N GLN A 960 13.12 29.09 1.56
CA GLN A 960 11.88 29.68 1.06
C GLN A 960 11.55 29.23 -0.37
N GLN A 961 12.55 29.14 -1.25
CA GLN A 961 12.35 28.58 -2.60
C GLN A 961 11.87 27.12 -2.60
N ARG A 962 12.26 26.33 -1.60
CA ARG A 962 12.17 24.86 -1.60
C ARG A 962 11.02 24.35 -0.76
N LEU A 963 10.96 24.77 0.51
CA LEU A 963 9.91 24.41 1.46
C LEU A 963 8.82 25.49 1.59
N GLY A 964 8.91 26.58 0.81
CA GLY A 964 7.92 27.65 0.81
C GLY A 964 7.67 28.21 2.22
N PRO A 965 6.40 28.27 2.66
CA PRO A 965 6.02 28.94 3.91
C PRO A 965 6.53 28.26 5.19
N LEU A 966 7.08 27.02 5.13
CA LEU A 966 7.73 26.38 6.29
C LEU A 966 8.92 27.19 6.84
N THR A 967 9.56 28.03 6.01
CA THR A 967 10.65 28.93 6.42
C THR A 967 10.23 29.91 7.51
N GLN A 968 8.95 30.27 7.57
CA GLN A 968 8.42 31.22 8.55
C GLN A 968 8.31 30.61 9.95
N LEU A 969 8.50 29.30 10.09
CA LEU A 969 8.68 28.62 11.39
C LEU A 969 10.13 28.74 11.90
N THR A 970 11.08 29.14 11.04
CA THR A 970 12.50 29.15 11.36
C THR A 970 13.10 30.56 11.46
N ILE A 971 12.46 31.56 10.83
CA ILE A 971 12.82 32.99 10.86
C ILE A 971 11.57 33.86 10.56
N SER A 972 11.68 35.19 10.60
CA SER A 972 10.63 36.12 10.16
C SER A 972 10.76 36.48 8.66
N PRO A 973 9.67 36.85 7.96
CA PRO A 973 9.70 37.12 6.50
C PRO A 973 10.64 38.26 6.10
N GLU A 974 10.72 39.31 6.94
CA GLU A 974 11.48 40.52 6.65
C GLU A 974 12.97 40.21 6.55
N LEU A 975 13.49 39.32 7.40
CA LEU A 975 14.88 38.85 7.35
C LEU A 975 15.16 38.03 6.09
N VAL A 976 14.20 37.20 5.62
CA VAL A 976 14.34 36.46 4.35
C VAL A 976 14.42 37.41 3.16
N GLN A 977 13.65 38.50 3.16
CA GLN A 977 13.65 39.51 2.10
C GLN A 977 14.96 40.31 2.02
N THR A 978 15.83 40.25 3.03
CA THR A 978 17.17 40.88 3.02
C THR A 978 18.29 39.98 2.46
N MET A 979 18.00 38.72 2.12
CA MET A 979 18.97 37.77 1.58
C MET A 979 18.98 37.75 0.05
N ASP A 980 20.14 37.53 -0.55
CA ASP A 980 20.25 37.32 -2.00
C ASP A 980 19.51 36.03 -2.41
N VAL A 981 18.65 36.13 -3.42
CA VAL A 981 17.90 34.99 -3.96
C VAL A 981 18.69 34.35 -5.12
N VAL A 982 19.00 33.06 -5.01
CA VAL A 982 19.73 32.29 -6.03
C VAL A 982 18.80 31.24 -6.61
N ASP A 983 18.26 31.48 -7.80
CA ASP A 983 17.22 30.63 -8.40
C ASP A 983 17.66 29.16 -8.58
N GLU A 984 16.80 28.23 -8.16
CA GLU A 984 17.07 26.80 -8.28
C GLU A 984 16.85 26.33 -9.73
N VAL A 985 17.91 26.37 -10.53
CA VAL A 985 17.92 25.77 -11.88
C VAL A 985 17.90 24.24 -11.76
N LEU A 986 16.69 23.69 -11.63
CA LEU A 986 16.44 22.26 -11.79
C LEU A 986 16.71 21.85 -13.24
N GLU A 987 17.94 21.38 -13.51
CA GLU A 987 18.26 20.65 -14.74
C GLU A 987 17.50 19.31 -14.78
N ILE A 988 16.20 19.37 -15.12
CA ILE A 988 15.38 18.19 -15.36
C ILE A 988 16.00 17.42 -16.54
N PRO A 989 16.49 16.17 -16.33
CA PRO A 989 17.12 15.40 -17.41
C PRO A 989 16.18 15.27 -18.61
N ARG A 990 16.69 15.43 -19.85
CA ARG A 990 15.85 15.52 -21.06
C ARG A 990 14.80 14.41 -21.22
N HIS A 991 15.04 13.20 -20.71
CA HIS A 991 14.04 12.13 -20.70
C HIS A 991 12.86 12.42 -19.76
N LEU A 992 13.10 12.95 -18.56
CA LEU A 992 12.05 13.45 -17.67
C LEU A 992 11.39 14.71 -18.24
N ALA A 993 12.15 15.63 -18.83
CA ALA A 993 11.59 16.85 -19.42
C ALA A 993 10.63 16.55 -20.59
N VAL A 994 10.95 15.55 -21.43
CA VAL A 994 10.04 15.06 -22.49
C VAL A 994 8.80 14.35 -21.91
N LEU A 995 8.93 13.66 -20.77
CA LEU A 995 7.78 13.06 -20.08
C LEU A 995 6.88 14.10 -19.38
N TYR A 996 7.43 15.26 -18.99
CA TYR A 996 6.66 16.38 -18.44
C TYR A 996 6.02 17.25 -19.54
N GLY A 997 6.69 17.47 -20.67
CA GLY A 997 6.14 18.21 -21.82
C GLY A 997 5.05 17.47 -22.61
N LEU A 998 4.44 16.45 -22.02
CA LEU A 998 3.28 15.70 -22.51
C LEU A 998 2.04 15.89 -21.59
N PHE A 999 2.09 16.86 -20.67
CA PHE A 999 1.07 17.14 -19.66
C PHE A 999 0.87 18.65 -19.41
#